data_AF-A0A2T1CHB2-F1
#
_entry.id   AF-A0A2T1CHB2-F1
#
_cell.length_a   1.000
_cell.length_b   1.000
_cell.length_c   1.000
_cell.angle_alpha   90.00
_cell.angle_beta   90.00
_cell.angle_gamma   90.00
#
_symmetry.space_group_name_H-M   'P 1'
#
loop_
_entity.id
_entity.type
_entity.pdbx_description
1 polymer ?
#
loop_
_entity_poly.entity_id
_entity_poly.type
_entity_poly.pdbx_seq_one_letter_code
_entity_poly.pdbx_strand_id
1 'polypeptide(L)'
;MSYTTETQDSCFPKEIVKKIRILIVDDQNLICKLMPIALEAEPDLEVVGMANDGATALELAAKLQPDIALIDIEMPGMDGIETTQKFCESFLSTKVVIFSNYDQQEYIDAAFDAGAKGYLSKNTSSEELARAIRFIDRNYVHLSQGLFQPIETKVLEAQVDLKKELADLRQELDDDRVLNLKLIAERTSEVTDNTAIVPSSSKLASLPEDDWSMATKDLLDAMPRLWTRGLFYVLVVFTGIILPWSILAKVDETGMARGKLEPKAQIVELDAPVAGTVAAIKVKEGDTVKAQQILLELESDVIRADLQQLEEKQTGQLNRLTQLELMQNQLSLALRTQEQQNQAQELAKQAQVKQARQSLNGLQTLYLTQKQEKLAQLEQFKGAINASDANHRLAEVALAGSQKKASRYAQAFKDGIIPADRLEDIQQQAAENQERLSVAGSELEQSRDRLTEQLRNYDKLIQQTQSEIEQAGLRLQEQERSYQSVVHSGELTLLKTEEQLKNLETQISDLKSEIAQGKSQIGSLNFQLTQRVLKAPANGTVFHLPISGAGAVVQSGENLVEIAPKNSPLALKANMTPTESGFLRVGMPVKIKFDAYPFQDYGVQAGKVSWISPDSKIIETAQGQQEIFELKIELEQDYIEGNHQRITLTPGQTATAEVIIRQRRLIDFVLDPFKKLQKGGLEL
;
A
#
# COMPACT_ATOMS: atom_id res chain seq x y z
N MET A 1 -30.32 -44.44 8.29
CA MET A 1 -28.89 -44.62 7.95
C MET A 1 -28.25 -43.25 7.98
N SER A 2 -27.46 -43.02 9.03
CA SER A 2 -26.73 -41.79 9.30
C SER A 2 -25.43 -41.78 8.50
N TYR A 3 -25.05 -40.63 7.94
CA TYR A 3 -23.65 -40.27 7.79
C TYR A 3 -23.49 -38.77 8.06
N THR A 4 -22.92 -38.50 9.23
CA THR A 4 -22.29 -37.25 9.65
C THR A 4 -21.00 -37.04 8.84
N THR A 5 -20.74 -35.83 8.37
CA THR A 5 -19.38 -35.39 8.03
C THR A 5 -19.01 -34.28 8.98
N GLU A 6 -18.08 -34.63 9.86
CA GLU A 6 -17.42 -33.77 10.83
C GLU A 6 -16.63 -32.67 10.13
N THR A 7 -16.83 -31.45 10.60
CA THR A 7 -15.96 -30.31 10.41
C THR A 7 -14.56 -30.61 10.97
N GLN A 8 -13.57 -30.72 10.09
CA GLN A 8 -12.17 -30.70 10.47
C GLN A 8 -11.78 -29.27 10.85
N ASP A 9 -11.53 -29.08 12.15
CA ASP A 9 -10.75 -27.97 12.69
C ASP A 9 -9.37 -27.95 12.00
N SER A 10 -9.15 -26.91 11.22
CA SER A 10 -7.91 -26.68 10.50
C SER A 10 -6.83 -26.18 11.48
N CYS A 11 -6.04 -27.10 12.00
CA CYS A 11 -4.78 -26.83 12.67
C CYS A 11 -3.72 -26.46 11.60
N PHE A 12 -3.78 -25.23 11.08
CA PHE A 12 -2.66 -24.64 10.34
C PHE A 12 -1.96 -23.63 11.26
N PRO A 13 -0.63 -23.70 11.44
CA PRO A 13 0.09 -22.61 12.07
C PRO A 13 -0.15 -21.34 11.23
N LYS A 14 -0.58 -20.24 11.86
CA LYS A 14 -0.56 -18.92 11.23
C LYS A 14 0.85 -18.68 10.69
N GLU A 15 1.03 -18.70 9.37
CA GLU A 15 2.25 -18.22 8.74
C GLU A 15 2.47 -16.79 9.23
N ILE A 16 3.54 -16.57 10.00
CA ILE A 16 4.01 -15.24 10.32
C ILE A 16 4.65 -14.73 9.03
N VAL A 17 3.83 -14.15 8.15
CA VAL A 17 4.33 -13.49 6.94
C VAL A 17 5.16 -12.30 7.41
N LYS A 18 6.49 -12.39 7.25
CA LYS A 18 7.41 -11.30 7.58
C LYS A 18 7.05 -10.10 6.69
N LYS A 19 6.61 -8.99 7.31
CA LYS A 19 6.28 -7.76 6.59
C LYS A 19 7.55 -7.07 6.09
N ILE A 20 7.49 -6.48 4.90
CA ILE A 20 8.56 -5.67 4.31
C ILE A 20 8.48 -4.27 4.94
N ARG A 21 9.56 -3.85 5.59
CA ARG A 21 9.61 -2.60 6.36
C ARG A 21 10.12 -1.46 5.49
N ILE A 22 9.29 -0.46 5.28
CA ILE A 22 9.52 0.63 4.31
C ILE A 22 9.74 1.95 5.05
N LEU A 23 10.79 2.68 4.69
CA LEU A 23 11.00 4.08 5.07
C LEU A 23 10.68 4.97 3.88
N ILE A 24 9.84 5.99 4.07
CA ILE A 24 9.48 6.96 3.03
C ILE A 24 10.23 8.27 3.28
N VAL A 25 10.85 8.82 2.24
CA VAL A 25 11.62 10.07 2.32
C VAL A 25 11.18 11.00 1.19
N ASP A 26 10.47 12.06 1.55
CA ASP A 26 9.89 13.03 0.61
C ASP A 26 9.69 14.39 1.30
N ASP A 27 10.15 15.48 0.68
CA ASP A 27 10.05 16.82 1.26
C ASP A 27 8.59 17.34 1.27
N GLN A 28 7.73 16.76 0.43
CA GLN A 28 6.31 17.10 0.35
C GLN A 28 5.53 16.36 1.44
N ASN A 29 5.20 17.10 2.51
CA ASN A 29 4.43 16.60 3.66
C ASN A 29 3.07 15.96 3.28
N LEU A 30 2.52 16.26 2.10
CA LEU A 30 1.31 15.61 1.58
C LEU A 30 1.60 14.16 1.13
N ILE A 31 2.71 13.93 0.41
CA ILE A 31 3.09 12.61 -0.10
C ILE A 31 3.46 11.68 1.06
N CYS A 32 4.23 12.19 2.03
CA CYS A 32 4.52 11.49 3.28
C CYS A 32 3.26 11.06 4.03
N LYS A 33 2.12 11.76 3.92
CA LYS A 33 0.87 11.38 4.59
C LYS A 33 -0.02 10.44 3.80
N LEU A 34 -0.02 10.53 2.47
CA LEU A 34 -0.89 9.74 1.61
C LEU A 34 -0.30 8.37 1.27
N MET A 35 1.01 8.30 1.07
CA MET A 35 1.69 7.09 0.63
C MET A 35 1.67 5.95 1.66
N PRO A 36 1.76 6.19 2.98
CA PRO A 36 1.53 5.15 3.98
C PRO A 36 0.14 4.55 3.90
N ILE A 37 -0.91 5.36 3.70
CA ILE A 37 -2.30 4.87 3.59
C ILE A 37 -2.45 3.91 2.41
N ALA A 38 -1.79 4.23 1.28
CA ALA A 38 -1.82 3.40 0.08
C ALA A 38 -1.02 2.09 0.24
N LEU A 39 0.13 2.13 0.92
CA LEU A 39 1.00 0.96 1.11
C LEU A 39 0.54 0.05 2.26
N GLU A 40 -0.01 0.60 3.34
CA GLU A 40 -0.55 -0.14 4.49
C GLU A 40 -1.88 -0.85 4.18
N ALA A 41 -2.52 -0.55 3.04
CA ALA A 41 -3.63 -1.34 2.52
C ALA A 41 -3.19 -2.77 2.12
N GLU A 42 -1.90 -2.98 1.86
CA GLU A 42 -1.33 -4.30 1.55
C GLU A 42 -0.89 -5.03 2.83
N PRO A 43 -1.30 -6.30 3.05
CA PRO A 43 -1.10 -6.99 4.33
C PRO A 43 0.37 -7.36 4.64
N ASP A 44 1.24 -7.37 3.64
CA ASP A 44 2.66 -7.75 3.69
C ASP A 44 3.64 -6.55 3.68
N LEU A 45 3.14 -5.31 3.60
CA LEU A 45 3.94 -4.09 3.66
C LEU A 45 3.71 -3.34 4.97
N GLU A 46 4.76 -2.71 5.51
CA GLU A 46 4.68 -1.91 6.72
C GLU A 46 5.54 -0.65 6.58
N VAL A 47 4.94 0.53 6.72
CA VAL A 47 5.71 1.78 6.75
C VAL A 47 6.20 2.03 8.17
N VAL A 48 7.51 1.97 8.38
CA VAL A 48 8.12 2.05 9.71
C VAL A 48 8.55 3.46 10.10
N GLY A 49 8.66 4.36 9.12
CA GLY A 49 9.05 5.75 9.35
C GLY A 49 8.84 6.63 8.12
N MET A 50 8.85 7.94 8.36
CA MET A 50 8.76 8.99 7.34
C MET A 50 9.79 10.07 7.65
N ALA A 51 10.48 10.56 6.63
CA ALA A 51 11.42 11.67 6.72
C ALA A 51 11.12 12.72 5.65
N ASN A 52 11.36 13.99 5.96
CA ASN A 52 11.15 15.10 5.02
C ASN A 52 12.47 15.60 4.39
N ASP A 53 13.59 15.00 4.75
CA ASP A 53 14.92 15.34 4.25
C ASP A 53 15.88 14.14 4.43
N GLY A 54 16.98 14.14 3.66
CA GLY A 54 17.96 13.05 3.67
C GLY A 54 18.71 12.86 5.00
N ALA A 55 18.92 13.93 5.78
CA ALA A 55 19.62 13.83 7.06
C ALA A 55 18.77 13.10 8.11
N THR A 56 17.51 13.48 8.23
CA THR A 56 16.51 12.82 9.08
C THR A 56 16.28 11.37 8.65
N ALA A 57 16.33 11.09 7.34
CA ALA A 57 16.21 9.73 6.82
C ALA A 57 17.34 8.81 7.30
N LEU A 58 18.59 9.28 7.29
CA LEU A 58 19.74 8.51 7.78
C LEU A 58 19.65 8.23 9.29
N GLU A 59 19.20 9.21 10.08
CA GLU A 59 18.97 9.02 11.53
C GLU A 59 17.88 7.98 11.82
N LEU A 60 16.78 8.03 11.05
CA LEU A 60 15.67 7.09 11.18
C LEU A 60 16.06 5.69 10.70
N ALA A 61 16.85 5.58 9.63
CA ALA A 61 17.34 4.31 9.13
C ALA A 61 18.21 3.58 10.17
N ALA A 62 19.08 4.31 10.89
CA ALA A 62 19.89 3.74 11.97
C ALA A 62 19.04 3.16 13.12
N LYS A 63 17.92 3.82 13.45
CA LYS A 63 17.02 3.41 14.55
C LYS A 63 16.04 2.31 14.13
N LEU A 64 15.50 2.42 12.92
CA LEU A 64 14.38 1.61 12.46
C LEU A 64 14.83 0.43 11.61
N GLN A 65 16.02 0.45 10.99
CA GLN A 65 16.53 -0.61 10.11
C GLN A 65 15.50 -1.06 9.07
N PRO A 66 15.06 -0.17 8.15
CA PRO A 66 14.11 -0.52 7.10
C PRO A 66 14.72 -1.52 6.09
N ASP A 67 13.90 -2.40 5.54
CA ASP A 67 14.30 -3.30 4.45
C ASP A 67 14.40 -2.50 3.13
N ILE A 68 13.50 -1.54 2.92
CA ILE A 68 13.45 -0.69 1.72
C ILE A 68 13.31 0.78 2.11
N ALA A 69 14.08 1.65 1.45
CA ALA A 69 13.95 3.11 1.54
C ALA A 69 13.45 3.67 0.20
N LEU A 70 12.28 4.32 0.21
CA LEU A 70 11.71 5.01 -0.94
C LEU A 70 12.07 6.49 -0.83
N ILE A 71 12.90 7.00 -1.72
CA ILE A 71 13.55 8.30 -1.60
C ILE A 71 13.24 9.19 -2.81
N ASP A 72 12.74 10.40 -2.58
CA ASP A 72 12.61 11.41 -3.62
C ASP A 72 13.97 12.02 -4.01
N ILE A 73 14.10 12.45 -5.26
CA ILE A 73 15.32 13.11 -5.76
C ILE A 73 15.42 14.54 -5.26
N GLU A 74 14.35 15.32 -5.38
CA GLU A 74 14.38 16.74 -5.04
C GLU A 74 14.01 16.94 -3.58
N MET A 75 15.03 17.10 -2.73
CA MET A 75 14.85 17.43 -1.32
C MET A 75 15.78 18.57 -0.92
N PRO A 76 15.34 19.48 -0.03
CA PRO A 76 16.17 20.59 0.41
C PRO A 76 17.33 20.11 1.30
N GLY A 77 18.51 20.69 1.08
CA GLY A 77 19.72 20.37 1.83
C GLY A 77 20.49 19.21 1.20
N MET A 78 20.10 17.98 1.51
CA MET A 78 20.69 16.76 0.94
C MET A 78 19.73 16.16 -0.08
N ASP A 79 20.14 16.12 -1.34
CA ASP A 79 19.31 15.57 -2.43
C ASP A 79 19.19 14.04 -2.35
N GLY A 80 18.26 13.47 -3.11
CA GLY A 80 17.99 12.03 -3.08
C GLY A 80 19.12 11.16 -3.60
N ILE A 81 19.98 11.67 -4.49
CA ILE A 81 21.13 10.92 -5.05
C ILE A 81 22.24 10.85 -4.00
N GLU A 82 22.59 11.98 -3.38
CA GLU A 82 23.53 12.06 -2.26
C GLU A 82 23.04 11.25 -1.06
N THR A 83 21.73 11.31 -0.78
CA THR A 83 21.10 10.50 0.27
C THR A 83 21.25 9.00 -0.05
N THR A 84 20.98 8.59 -1.29
CA THR A 84 21.11 7.20 -1.74
C THR A 84 22.54 6.69 -1.56
N GLN A 85 23.53 7.48 -1.97
CA GLN A 85 24.94 7.13 -1.81
C GLN A 85 25.30 6.86 -0.34
N LYS A 86 24.88 7.76 0.57
CA LYS A 86 25.11 7.60 2.02
C LYS A 86 24.38 6.39 2.61
N PHE A 87 23.18 6.09 2.13
CA PHE A 87 22.45 4.89 2.51
C PHE A 87 23.19 3.61 2.11
N CYS A 88 23.69 3.55 0.88
CA CYS A 88 24.43 2.40 0.38
C CYS A 88 25.78 2.21 1.07
N GLU A 89 26.44 3.31 1.48
CA GLU A 89 27.69 3.27 2.27
C GLU A 89 27.45 2.83 3.73
N SER A 90 26.34 3.25 4.35
CA SER A 90 26.12 3.08 5.79
C SER A 90 25.21 1.90 6.17
N PHE A 91 24.32 1.46 5.26
CA PHE A 91 23.25 0.49 5.53
C PHE A 91 23.16 -0.57 4.42
N LEU A 92 24.11 -1.52 4.37
CA LEU A 92 24.17 -2.57 3.34
C LEU A 92 22.92 -3.46 3.23
N SER A 93 22.10 -3.54 4.28
CA SER A 93 20.86 -4.34 4.29
C SER A 93 19.65 -3.60 3.71
N THR A 94 19.69 -2.27 3.62
CA THR A 94 18.56 -1.46 3.17
C THR A 94 18.65 -1.22 1.66
N LYS A 95 17.57 -1.50 0.94
CA LYS A 95 17.52 -1.32 -0.51
C LYS A 95 16.88 0.01 -0.85
N VAL A 96 17.60 0.84 -1.59
CA VAL A 96 17.12 2.17 -1.96
C VAL A 96 16.39 2.13 -3.29
N VAL A 97 15.23 2.79 -3.32
CA VAL A 97 14.39 2.97 -4.49
C VAL A 97 14.14 4.45 -4.66
N ILE A 98 14.53 4.99 -5.80
CA ILE A 98 14.22 6.37 -6.12
C ILE A 98 12.76 6.47 -6.58
N PHE A 99 12.03 7.45 -6.05
CA PHE A 99 10.63 7.71 -6.36
C PHE A 99 10.45 9.18 -6.77
N SER A 100 10.42 9.45 -8.07
CA SER A 100 10.49 10.82 -8.59
C SER A 100 9.56 11.08 -9.77
N ASN A 101 9.26 12.35 -10.06
CA ASN A 101 8.50 12.72 -11.25
C ASN A 101 9.39 12.99 -12.48
N TYR A 102 10.70 12.97 -12.31
CA TYR A 102 11.64 13.11 -13.41
C TYR A 102 11.83 11.77 -14.14
N ASP A 103 11.87 11.81 -15.46
CA ASP A 103 12.07 10.65 -16.34
C ASP A 103 13.30 10.83 -17.25
N GLN A 104 14.13 11.85 -16.98
CA GLN A 104 15.33 12.15 -17.75
C GLN A 104 16.45 11.16 -17.43
N GLN A 105 17.15 10.71 -18.48
CA GLN A 105 18.20 9.68 -18.41
C GLN A 105 19.32 10.01 -17.41
N GLU A 106 19.71 11.29 -17.31
CA GLU A 106 20.81 11.74 -16.44
C GLU A 106 20.55 11.44 -14.96
N TYR A 107 19.30 11.60 -14.49
CA TYR A 107 18.93 11.30 -13.10
C TYR A 107 18.84 9.79 -12.83
N ILE A 108 18.45 9.01 -13.84
CA ILE A 108 18.36 7.56 -13.73
C ILE A 108 19.77 6.98 -13.61
N ASP A 109 20.67 7.36 -14.51
CA ASP A 109 22.06 6.90 -14.50
C ASP A 109 22.75 7.29 -13.19
N ALA A 110 22.58 8.54 -12.73
CA ALA A 110 23.14 9.01 -11.46
C ALA A 110 22.58 8.27 -10.23
N ALA A 111 21.29 7.93 -10.22
CA ALA A 111 20.68 7.14 -9.15
C ALA A 111 21.25 5.72 -9.06
N PHE A 112 21.44 5.05 -10.20
CA PHE A 112 22.03 3.70 -10.23
C PHE A 112 23.52 3.71 -9.91
N ASP A 113 24.27 4.72 -10.39
CA ASP A 113 25.68 4.90 -10.04
C ASP A 113 25.85 5.17 -8.52
N ALA A 114 24.88 5.83 -7.88
CA ALA A 114 24.82 6.01 -6.42
C ALA A 114 24.43 4.73 -5.65
N GLY A 115 24.02 3.66 -6.33
CA GLY A 115 23.72 2.36 -5.73
C GLY A 115 22.23 2.00 -5.60
N ALA A 116 21.31 2.80 -6.17
CA ALA A 116 19.88 2.49 -6.14
C ALA A 116 19.58 1.12 -6.79
N LYS A 117 18.58 0.42 -6.24
CA LYS A 117 18.08 -0.86 -6.77
C LYS A 117 16.80 -0.72 -7.59
N GLY A 118 16.21 0.45 -7.61
CA GLY A 118 15.10 0.75 -8.51
C GLY A 118 14.84 2.24 -8.69
N TYR A 119 14.15 2.56 -9.77
CA TYR A 119 13.69 3.90 -10.10
C TYR A 119 12.22 3.83 -10.51
N LEU A 120 11.39 4.57 -9.80
CA LEU A 120 9.94 4.58 -9.94
C LEU A 120 9.42 6.01 -10.13
N SER A 121 8.40 6.15 -10.96
CA SER A 121 7.73 7.43 -11.18
C SER A 121 6.71 7.71 -10.06
N LYS A 122 6.57 8.95 -9.57
CA LYS A 122 5.47 9.26 -8.62
C LYS A 122 4.06 9.19 -9.23
N ASN A 123 3.96 8.99 -10.56
CA ASN A 123 2.71 8.71 -11.26
C ASN A 123 2.33 7.22 -11.29
N THR A 124 3.17 6.33 -10.74
CA THR A 124 2.91 4.88 -10.67
C THR A 124 1.74 4.58 -9.72
N SER A 125 0.86 3.65 -10.11
CA SER A 125 -0.28 3.25 -9.27
C SER A 125 0.18 2.55 -7.98
N SER A 126 -0.63 2.59 -6.92
CA SER A 126 -0.31 1.94 -5.63
C SER A 126 -0.06 0.44 -5.77
N GLU A 127 -0.81 -0.24 -6.64
CA GLU A 127 -0.66 -1.67 -6.92
C GLU A 127 0.68 -1.99 -7.60
N GLU A 128 1.12 -1.14 -8.53
CA GLU A 128 2.37 -1.31 -9.25
C GLU A 128 3.58 -0.94 -8.37
N LEU A 129 3.46 0.10 -7.54
CA LEU A 129 4.43 0.45 -6.50
C LEU A 129 4.63 -0.72 -5.51
N ALA A 130 3.54 -1.29 -5.00
CA ALA A 130 3.60 -2.46 -4.10
C ALA A 130 4.27 -3.67 -4.79
N ARG A 131 3.98 -3.90 -6.08
CA ARG A 131 4.62 -4.97 -6.85
C ARG A 131 6.12 -4.72 -7.04
N ALA A 132 6.52 -3.49 -7.35
CA ALA A 132 7.92 -3.10 -7.51
C ALA A 132 8.71 -3.29 -6.20
N ILE A 133 8.15 -2.85 -5.07
CA ILE A 133 8.73 -3.04 -3.73
C ILE A 133 8.98 -4.53 -3.46
N ARG A 134 8.02 -5.41 -3.75
CA ARG A 134 8.18 -6.87 -3.60
C ARG A 134 9.26 -7.47 -4.50
N PHE A 135 9.43 -6.95 -5.72
CA PHE A 135 10.51 -7.38 -6.61
C PHE A 135 11.89 -6.95 -6.08
N ILE A 136 12.00 -5.73 -5.59
CA ILE A 136 13.24 -5.18 -5.04
C ILE A 136 13.61 -5.89 -3.73
N ASP A 137 12.62 -6.22 -2.89
CA ASP A 137 12.83 -7.07 -1.70
C ASP A 137 13.39 -8.45 -2.05
N ARG A 138 13.11 -8.97 -3.25
CA ARG A 138 13.70 -10.22 -3.76
C ARG A 138 15.04 -10.04 -4.51
N ASN A 139 15.67 -8.85 -4.40
CA ASN A 139 16.93 -8.47 -5.06
C ASN A 139 16.85 -8.33 -6.59
N TYR A 140 15.66 -8.14 -7.16
CA TYR A 140 15.53 -7.74 -8.56
C TYR A 140 15.67 -6.23 -8.71
N VAL A 141 16.31 -5.78 -9.79
CA VAL A 141 16.31 -4.37 -10.17
C VAL A 141 15.01 -4.06 -10.91
N HIS A 142 14.36 -2.95 -10.55
CA HIS A 142 13.09 -2.55 -11.15
C HIS A 142 13.12 -1.11 -11.67
N LEU A 143 12.63 -0.93 -12.89
CA LEU A 143 12.51 0.35 -13.60
C LEU A 143 11.05 0.47 -14.06
N SER A 144 10.43 1.64 -13.86
CA SER A 144 9.08 1.89 -14.38
C SER A 144 9.01 1.72 -15.91
N GLN A 145 7.86 1.26 -16.41
CA GLN A 145 7.65 0.99 -17.84
C GLN A 145 7.97 2.23 -18.68
N GLY A 146 8.87 2.10 -19.66
CA GLY A 146 9.32 3.20 -20.53
C GLY A 146 10.79 3.59 -20.37
N LEU A 147 11.48 3.12 -19.31
CA LEU A 147 12.88 3.48 -19.00
C LEU A 147 13.93 2.42 -19.40
N PHE A 148 13.61 1.53 -20.35
CA PHE A 148 14.50 0.40 -20.71
C PHE A 148 15.43 0.70 -21.91
N GLN A 149 16.74 0.75 -21.67
CA GLN A 149 17.82 0.48 -22.64
C GLN A 149 19.05 -0.20 -21.94
N PRO A 150 19.93 -0.89 -22.68
CA PRO A 150 20.62 -2.08 -22.17
C PRO A 150 21.79 -1.77 -21.21
N ILE A 151 21.65 -2.20 -19.95
CA ILE A 151 22.71 -2.18 -18.91
C ILE A 151 23.69 -3.36 -19.10
N GLU A 152 24.09 -3.66 -20.33
CA GLU A 152 24.77 -4.93 -20.65
C GLU A 152 26.30 -4.91 -20.49
N THR A 153 26.91 -3.90 -19.88
CA THR A 153 28.40 -3.79 -19.90
C THR A 153 29.12 -3.57 -18.58
N LYS A 154 28.44 -3.45 -17.43
CA LYS A 154 29.15 -3.29 -16.12
C LYS A 154 28.97 -4.46 -15.14
N VAL A 155 28.02 -5.36 -15.38
CA VAL A 155 27.76 -6.53 -14.49
C VAL A 155 28.85 -7.61 -14.62
N LEU A 156 29.61 -7.63 -15.72
CA LEU A 156 30.63 -8.66 -15.96
C LEU A 156 31.97 -8.37 -15.26
N GLU A 157 32.25 -7.13 -14.85
CA GLU A 157 33.50 -6.76 -14.19
C GLU A 157 33.45 -7.02 -12.67
N ALA A 158 32.29 -6.83 -12.03
CA ALA A 158 32.12 -7.03 -10.59
C ALA A 158 32.20 -8.51 -10.12
N GLN A 159 32.07 -9.48 -11.03
CA GLN A 159 32.16 -10.91 -10.69
C GLN A 159 33.60 -11.43 -10.58
N VAL A 160 34.59 -10.67 -11.04
CA VAL A 160 36.01 -11.07 -11.00
C VAL A 160 36.65 -10.72 -9.65
N ASP A 161 36.23 -9.64 -9.00
CA ASP A 161 36.80 -9.19 -7.72
C ASP A 161 36.32 -10.00 -6.50
N LEU A 162 35.06 -10.46 -6.51
CA LEU A 162 34.50 -11.24 -5.38
C LEU A 162 35.18 -12.62 -5.19
N LYS A 163 35.72 -13.20 -6.27
CA LYS A 163 36.49 -14.45 -6.21
C LYS A 163 37.89 -14.26 -5.61
N LYS A 164 38.40 -13.04 -5.58
CA LYS A 164 39.71 -12.69 -5.05
C LYS A 164 39.65 -12.46 -3.53
N GLU A 165 38.62 -11.77 -3.05
CA GLU A 165 38.39 -11.57 -1.59
C GLU A 165 38.03 -12.86 -0.84
N LEU A 166 37.31 -13.80 -1.49
CA LEU A 166 36.98 -15.10 -0.91
C LEU A 166 38.17 -16.07 -0.80
N ALA A 167 39.28 -15.79 -1.49
CA ALA A 167 40.52 -16.55 -1.36
C ALA A 167 41.34 -16.10 -0.15
N ASP A 168 41.31 -14.79 0.17
CA ASP A 168 42.09 -14.20 1.26
C ASP A 168 41.42 -14.41 2.64
N LEU A 169 40.08 -14.42 2.71
CA LEU A 169 39.32 -14.67 3.95
C LEU A 169 39.37 -16.12 4.47
N ARG A 170 39.87 -17.06 3.66
CA ARG A 170 39.94 -18.49 4.04
C ARG A 170 41.21 -18.87 4.81
N GLN A 171 42.14 -17.92 4.96
CA GLN A 171 43.43 -18.13 5.61
C GLN A 171 43.50 -17.51 7.02
N GLU A 172 42.45 -16.84 7.48
CA GLU A 172 42.44 -16.05 8.73
C GLU A 172 41.34 -16.46 9.72
N LEU A 173 40.90 -17.73 9.66
CA LEU A 173 39.93 -18.28 10.61
C LEU A 173 40.37 -19.66 11.14
N ASP A 174 41.60 -19.72 11.66
CA ASP A 174 42.12 -20.90 12.37
C ASP A 174 42.70 -20.59 13.77
N ASP A 175 42.51 -19.37 14.28
CA ASP A 175 42.93 -18.99 15.65
C ASP A 175 41.86 -18.12 16.32
N ASP A 176 41.00 -18.73 17.14
CA ASP A 176 40.82 -18.35 18.55
C ASP A 176 39.61 -19.04 19.19
N ARG A 177 39.90 -19.88 20.19
CA ARG A 177 38.93 -20.43 21.14
C ARG A 177 38.85 -19.54 22.37
N VAL A 178 37.73 -19.73 23.08
CA VAL A 178 37.50 -19.59 24.54
C VAL A 178 36.72 -18.34 24.96
N LEU A 179 35.48 -18.50 25.47
CA LEU A 179 35.16 -18.38 26.91
C LEU A 179 33.65 -18.60 27.25
N ASN A 180 33.41 -19.67 28.04
CA ASN A 180 32.43 -19.90 29.11
C ASN A 180 30.88 -19.84 28.92
N LEU A 181 30.30 -21.05 28.91
CA LEU A 181 29.11 -21.44 29.66
C LEU A 181 29.41 -21.59 31.16
N LYS A 182 28.57 -21.05 32.06
CA LYS A 182 28.00 -21.76 33.24
C LYS A 182 27.21 -20.86 34.21
N LEU A 183 26.13 -21.47 34.71
CA LEU A 183 25.47 -21.35 36.03
C LEU A 183 24.54 -20.16 36.33
N ILE A 184 23.24 -20.49 36.41
CA ILE A 184 22.31 -19.95 37.42
C ILE A 184 21.84 -21.14 38.25
N ALA A 185 22.20 -21.15 39.54
CA ALA A 185 21.68 -22.07 40.55
C ALA A 185 21.81 -21.41 41.94
N GLU A 186 20.71 -20.92 42.51
CA GLU A 186 20.43 -20.93 43.95
C GLU A 186 18.92 -20.62 44.13
N ARG A 187 18.08 -21.62 44.49
CA ARG A 187 17.61 -22.00 45.86
C ARG A 187 16.57 -21.00 46.38
N THR A 188 15.39 -21.38 46.86
CA THR A 188 15.05 -22.50 47.76
C THR A 188 13.56 -22.83 47.67
N SER A 189 13.26 -24.13 47.78
CA SER A 189 11.95 -24.70 48.09
C SER A 189 11.86 -24.94 49.61
N GLU A 190 10.67 -24.84 50.20
CA GLU A 190 10.34 -25.52 51.45
C GLU A 190 8.99 -26.24 51.27
N VAL A 191 9.03 -27.56 51.50
CA VAL A 191 7.88 -28.44 51.65
C VAL A 191 7.99 -29.05 53.06
N THR A 192 6.84 -29.10 53.71
CA THR A 192 6.51 -29.77 54.97
C THR A 192 7.09 -31.18 55.10
N ASP A 193 7.45 -31.60 56.33
CA ASP A 193 7.34 -33.02 56.67
C ASP A 193 7.17 -33.33 58.18
N ASN A 194 6.36 -34.37 58.37
CA ASN A 194 6.38 -35.40 59.42
C ASN A 194 5.76 -35.23 60.83
N THR A 195 4.78 -36.12 60.99
CA THR A 195 4.25 -36.79 62.17
C THR A 195 5.27 -37.65 62.94
N ALA A 196 5.21 -37.52 64.28
CA ALA A 196 5.03 -38.58 65.30
C ALA A 196 6.21 -39.45 65.83
N ILE A 197 6.27 -39.50 67.18
CA ILE A 197 6.22 -40.68 68.09
C ILE A 197 7.47 -41.06 68.97
N VAL A 198 7.27 -40.89 70.31
CA VAL A 198 7.78 -41.58 71.56
C VAL A 198 9.28 -41.47 71.96
N PRO A 199 9.73 -41.81 73.22
CA PRO A 199 9.03 -42.46 74.34
C PRO A 199 9.34 -42.06 75.82
N SER A 200 8.57 -42.72 76.73
CA SER A 200 8.95 -43.21 78.07
C SER A 200 8.96 -42.28 79.28
N SER A 201 8.00 -42.46 80.22
CA SER A 201 8.17 -43.40 81.35
C SER A 201 7.17 -43.18 82.50
N SER A 202 6.60 -44.29 82.99
CA SER A 202 6.22 -44.59 84.40
C SER A 202 5.04 -43.81 85.04
N LYS A 203 4.19 -44.32 85.93
CA LYS A 203 3.84 -45.65 86.47
C LYS A 203 2.51 -45.47 87.25
N LEU A 204 1.74 -46.55 87.34
CA LEU A 204 0.52 -46.71 88.15
C LEU A 204 0.72 -46.59 89.68
N ALA A 205 -0.42 -46.30 90.36
CA ALA A 205 -0.92 -46.95 91.59
C ALA A 205 -1.02 -46.14 92.91
N SER A 206 -2.26 -46.20 93.46
CA SER A 206 -2.68 -46.47 94.85
C SER A 206 -2.53 -45.45 95.99
N LEU A 207 -3.70 -45.11 96.55
CA LEU A 207 -4.09 -44.85 97.97
C LEU A 207 -3.45 -45.85 98.99
N PRO A 208 -3.57 -45.74 100.34
CA PRO A 208 -4.15 -44.70 101.24
C PRO A 208 -3.29 -44.39 102.52
N GLU A 209 -3.90 -43.59 103.41
CA GLU A 209 -3.94 -43.71 104.89
C GLU A 209 -2.88 -43.09 105.82
N ASP A 210 -3.47 -42.46 106.85
CA ASP A 210 -3.07 -42.39 108.26
C ASP A 210 -1.97 -41.43 108.72
N ASP A 211 -2.06 -40.79 109.88
CA ASP A 211 -3.13 -40.54 110.87
C ASP A 211 -2.45 -39.60 111.90
N TRP A 212 -3.05 -39.48 113.08
CA TRP A 212 -2.63 -38.81 114.32
C TRP A 212 -3.22 -37.40 114.44
N SER A 213 -4.05 -37.10 115.44
CA SER A 213 -4.39 -37.88 116.63
C SER A 213 -5.57 -37.22 117.34
N MET A 214 -6.40 -38.08 117.92
CA MET A 214 -7.54 -37.77 118.78
C MET A 214 -7.20 -36.87 119.97
N ALA A 215 -7.98 -35.80 120.12
CA ALA A 215 -8.78 -35.41 121.28
C ALA A 215 -9.49 -34.12 120.83
N THR A 216 -10.76 -34.13 120.48
CA THR A 216 -11.85 -34.15 121.46
C THR A 216 -13.15 -34.56 120.75
N LYS A 217 -13.69 -35.71 121.14
CA LYS A 217 -15.13 -35.99 121.00
C LYS A 217 -15.87 -35.16 122.05
N ASP A 218 -17.04 -34.69 121.63
CA ASP A 218 -18.18 -34.19 122.41
C ASP A 218 -18.42 -32.67 122.48
N LEU A 219 -19.63 -32.33 122.00
CA LEU A 219 -20.53 -31.20 122.29
C LEU A 219 -20.70 -30.05 121.28
N LEU A 220 -21.75 -30.20 120.45
CA LEU A 220 -22.87 -29.27 120.16
C LEU A 220 -22.67 -27.96 119.33
N ASP A 221 -23.44 -27.92 118.21
CA ASP A 221 -24.14 -26.82 117.48
C ASP A 221 -23.44 -25.75 116.57
N ALA A 222 -23.77 -25.79 115.24
CA ALA A 222 -24.55 -24.77 114.45
C ALA A 222 -24.17 -24.53 112.93
N MET A 223 -24.97 -25.10 111.98
CA MET A 223 -25.44 -24.64 110.61
C MET A 223 -24.50 -24.30 109.37
N PRO A 224 -24.97 -24.32 108.07
CA PRO A 224 -24.37 -25.06 106.93
C PRO A 224 -23.83 -24.23 105.71
N ARG A 225 -22.84 -24.73 104.89
CA ARG A 225 -22.28 -24.03 103.67
C ARG A 225 -21.58 -24.89 102.57
N LEU A 226 -22.26 -25.84 101.88
CA LEU A 226 -21.63 -26.57 100.74
C LEU A 226 -22.31 -26.37 99.36
N TRP A 227 -23.64 -26.23 99.26
CA TRP A 227 -24.34 -26.06 97.97
C TRP A 227 -24.20 -24.67 97.32
N THR A 228 -23.87 -23.63 98.09
CA THR A 228 -23.77 -22.25 97.57
C THR A 228 -22.53 -22.01 96.70
N ARG A 229 -21.45 -22.77 96.90
CA ARG A 229 -20.20 -22.58 96.15
C ARG A 229 -20.24 -23.20 94.75
N GLY A 230 -20.88 -24.38 94.60
CA GLY A 230 -21.02 -25.04 93.29
C GLY A 230 -21.91 -24.25 92.32
N LEU A 231 -23.04 -23.74 92.82
CA LEU A 231 -23.95 -22.88 92.04
C LEU A 231 -23.25 -21.58 91.58
N PHE A 232 -22.41 -21.00 92.43
CA PHE A 232 -21.69 -19.76 92.13
C PHE A 232 -20.68 -19.94 90.98
N TYR A 233 -19.88 -21.01 90.96
CA TYR A 233 -18.92 -21.24 89.88
C TYR A 233 -19.59 -21.53 88.52
N VAL A 234 -20.69 -22.28 88.51
CA VAL A 234 -21.47 -22.50 87.28
C VAL A 234 -22.03 -21.18 86.74
N LEU A 235 -22.54 -20.32 87.62
CA LEU A 235 -23.07 -19.01 87.23
C LEU A 235 -21.96 -18.11 86.68
N VAL A 236 -20.77 -18.08 87.28
CA VAL A 236 -19.65 -17.28 86.78
C VAL A 236 -19.15 -17.76 85.42
N VAL A 237 -19.07 -19.09 85.19
CA VAL A 237 -18.68 -19.65 83.88
C VAL A 237 -19.77 -19.42 82.82
N PHE A 238 -21.03 -19.63 83.17
CA PHE A 238 -22.18 -19.37 82.30
C PHE A 238 -22.23 -17.90 81.87
N THR A 239 -22.01 -16.99 82.82
CA THR A 239 -21.91 -15.55 82.55
C THR A 239 -20.65 -15.22 81.75
N GLY A 240 -19.52 -15.87 82.04
CA GLY A 240 -18.26 -15.68 81.31
C GLY A 240 -18.28 -16.15 79.85
N ILE A 241 -19.20 -17.06 79.48
CA ILE A 241 -19.32 -17.58 78.11
C ILE A 241 -20.47 -16.91 77.35
N ILE A 242 -21.65 -16.80 77.95
CA ILE A 242 -22.84 -16.31 77.25
C ILE A 242 -22.82 -14.80 77.06
N LEU A 243 -22.27 -14.04 78.00
CA LEU A 243 -22.24 -12.58 77.90
C LEU A 243 -21.31 -12.15 76.76
N PRO A 244 -20.07 -12.68 76.61
CA PRO A 244 -19.25 -12.41 75.43
C PRO A 244 -19.88 -12.95 74.13
N TRP A 245 -20.45 -14.15 74.14
CA TRP A 245 -21.08 -14.73 72.94
C TRP A 245 -22.29 -13.90 72.46
N SER A 246 -23.12 -13.41 73.38
CA SER A 246 -24.27 -12.55 73.10
C SER A 246 -23.86 -11.15 72.57
N ILE A 247 -22.65 -10.69 72.91
CA ILE A 247 -22.06 -9.44 72.38
C ILE A 247 -21.52 -9.64 70.96
N LEU A 248 -20.95 -10.81 70.65
CA LEU A 248 -20.37 -11.11 69.33
C LEU A 248 -21.40 -11.64 68.32
N ALA A 249 -22.40 -12.39 68.76
CA ALA A 249 -23.41 -12.99 67.89
C ALA A 249 -24.35 -11.94 67.30
N LYS A 250 -24.46 -11.93 65.98
CA LYS A 250 -25.31 -11.03 65.19
C LYS A 250 -26.47 -11.80 64.58
N VAL A 251 -27.66 -11.20 64.59
CA VAL A 251 -28.88 -11.71 63.96
C VAL A 251 -29.30 -10.73 62.88
N ASP A 252 -29.61 -11.26 61.69
CA ASP A 252 -30.08 -10.47 60.55
C ASP A 252 -31.54 -10.04 60.79
N GLU A 253 -31.82 -8.75 60.65
CA GLU A 253 -33.15 -8.16 60.58
C GLU A 253 -33.49 -7.96 59.09
N THR A 254 -34.45 -8.72 58.60
CA THR A 254 -34.78 -8.81 57.17
C THR A 254 -36.11 -8.15 56.85
N GLY A 255 -36.17 -7.37 55.78
CA GLY A 255 -37.42 -6.93 55.16
C GLY A 255 -37.87 -7.89 54.08
N MET A 256 -39.16 -8.14 53.96
CA MET A 256 -39.72 -9.09 52.99
C MET A 256 -40.26 -8.38 51.76
N ALA A 257 -39.68 -8.70 50.61
CA ALA A 257 -40.12 -8.22 49.30
C ALA A 257 -40.55 -9.40 48.42
N ARG A 258 -41.78 -9.41 47.92
CA ARG A 258 -42.28 -10.51 47.08
C ARG A 258 -42.35 -10.11 45.61
N GLY A 259 -41.89 -10.97 44.71
CA GLY A 259 -41.69 -10.62 43.31
C GLY A 259 -41.71 -11.76 42.32
N LYS A 260 -41.49 -11.42 41.05
CA LYS A 260 -41.33 -12.37 39.94
C LYS A 260 -40.01 -12.13 39.19
N LEU A 261 -39.44 -13.19 38.63
CA LEU A 261 -38.23 -13.13 37.83
C LEU A 261 -38.52 -12.50 36.45
N GLU A 262 -37.77 -11.46 36.11
CA GLU A 262 -37.80 -10.81 34.80
C GLU A 262 -36.38 -10.82 34.19
N PRO A 263 -36.23 -11.00 32.87
CA PRO A 263 -34.94 -10.86 32.22
C PRO A 263 -34.46 -9.40 32.30
N LYS A 264 -33.19 -9.20 32.66
CA LYS A 264 -32.54 -7.88 32.68
C LYS A 264 -32.37 -7.29 31.27
N ALA A 265 -32.22 -8.13 30.26
CA ALA A 265 -31.99 -7.72 28.87
C ALA A 265 -33.24 -7.05 28.31
N GLN A 266 -33.04 -5.90 27.67
CA GLN A 266 -34.08 -5.27 26.85
C GLN A 266 -34.40 -6.22 25.69
N ILE A 267 -35.69 -6.40 25.42
CA ILE A 267 -36.17 -7.08 24.22
C ILE A 267 -35.59 -6.32 23.03
N VAL A 268 -34.94 -7.04 22.10
CA VAL A 268 -34.39 -6.42 20.90
C VAL A 268 -35.52 -6.35 19.88
N GLU A 269 -36.04 -5.15 19.68
CA GLU A 269 -37.01 -4.83 18.63
C GLU A 269 -36.27 -4.73 17.29
N LEU A 270 -36.76 -5.45 16.29
CA LEU A 270 -36.24 -5.44 14.93
C LEU A 270 -37.27 -4.83 14.01
N ASP A 271 -36.95 -3.64 13.52
CA ASP A 271 -37.81 -2.90 12.61
C ASP A 271 -37.53 -3.27 11.14
N ALA A 272 -38.53 -3.02 10.30
CA ALA A 272 -38.41 -3.12 8.85
C ALA A 272 -37.42 -2.04 8.34
N PRO A 273 -36.27 -2.42 7.74
CA PRO A 273 -35.32 -1.44 7.22
C PRO A 273 -35.83 -0.75 5.94
N VAL A 274 -36.72 -1.40 5.19
CA VAL A 274 -37.34 -0.89 3.96
C VAL A 274 -38.80 -1.32 3.89
N ALA A 275 -39.63 -0.50 3.25
CA ALA A 275 -41.02 -0.85 3.00
C ALA A 275 -41.13 -1.96 1.93
N GLY A 276 -42.07 -2.88 2.08
CA GLY A 276 -42.28 -3.97 1.12
C GLY A 276 -43.32 -5.00 1.56
N THR A 277 -43.59 -5.97 0.69
CA THR A 277 -44.48 -7.10 0.97
C THR A 277 -43.67 -8.27 1.53
N VAL A 278 -44.16 -8.92 2.59
CA VAL A 278 -43.53 -10.12 3.16
C VAL A 278 -43.72 -11.30 2.22
N ALA A 279 -42.62 -11.83 1.67
CA ALA A 279 -42.64 -13.00 0.80
C ALA A 279 -42.73 -14.31 1.61
N ALA A 280 -41.94 -14.41 2.68
CA ALA A 280 -41.93 -15.58 3.55
C ALA A 280 -41.54 -15.23 4.98
N ILE A 281 -42.19 -15.87 5.94
CA ILE A 281 -41.83 -15.85 7.36
C ILE A 281 -41.27 -17.24 7.71
N LYS A 282 -40.05 -17.29 8.25
CA LYS A 282 -39.32 -18.54 8.55
C LYS A 282 -39.41 -18.98 10.01
N VAL A 283 -39.97 -18.14 10.88
CA VAL A 283 -40.05 -18.34 12.32
C VAL A 283 -41.46 -18.07 12.84
N LYS A 284 -41.80 -18.65 13.99
CA LYS A 284 -43.06 -18.40 14.71
C LYS A 284 -42.77 -17.89 16.12
N GLU A 285 -43.77 -17.28 16.75
CA GLU A 285 -43.68 -16.89 18.16
C GLU A 285 -43.35 -18.11 19.04
N GLY A 286 -42.41 -17.93 19.95
CA GLY A 286 -41.89 -19.00 20.81
C GLY A 286 -40.74 -19.82 20.22
N ASP A 287 -40.40 -19.66 18.92
CA ASP A 287 -39.27 -20.36 18.31
C ASP A 287 -37.93 -19.79 18.80
N THR A 288 -36.96 -20.68 19.05
CA THR A 288 -35.59 -20.29 19.34
C THR A 288 -34.81 -20.03 18.05
N VAL A 289 -34.20 -18.86 17.94
CA VAL A 289 -33.42 -18.41 16.79
C VAL A 289 -31.94 -18.29 17.13
N LYS A 290 -31.09 -18.59 16.15
CA LYS A 290 -29.64 -18.39 16.23
C LYS A 290 -29.25 -17.04 15.65
N ALA A 291 -28.13 -16.48 16.08
CA ALA A 291 -27.55 -15.29 15.47
C ALA A 291 -27.36 -15.51 13.95
N GLN A 292 -27.67 -14.47 13.16
CA GLN A 292 -27.67 -14.45 11.69
C GLN A 292 -28.71 -15.36 11.00
N GLN A 293 -29.57 -16.05 11.76
CA GLN A 293 -30.67 -16.82 11.17
C GLN A 293 -31.68 -15.87 10.51
N ILE A 294 -32.12 -16.24 9.30
CA ILE A 294 -33.14 -15.49 8.55
C ILE A 294 -34.49 -15.68 9.26
N LEU A 295 -35.16 -14.56 9.53
CA LEU A 295 -36.45 -14.51 10.22
C LEU A 295 -37.58 -14.30 9.22
N LEU A 296 -37.42 -13.30 8.35
CA LEU A 296 -38.36 -13.00 7.27
C LEU A 296 -37.62 -12.49 6.02
N GLU A 297 -38.28 -12.67 4.89
CA GLU A 297 -37.82 -12.20 3.58
C GLU A 297 -38.93 -11.34 2.96
N LEU A 298 -38.56 -10.15 2.49
CA LEU A 298 -39.43 -9.29 1.69
C LEU A 298 -39.31 -9.65 0.20
N GLU A 299 -40.40 -9.44 -0.53
CA GLU A 299 -40.46 -9.68 -1.98
C GLU A 299 -39.35 -8.93 -2.70
N SER A 300 -38.59 -9.62 -3.55
CA SER A 300 -37.34 -9.11 -4.12
C SER A 300 -37.22 -9.32 -5.63
N ASP A 301 -38.24 -9.86 -6.29
CA ASP A 301 -38.14 -10.30 -7.68
C ASP A 301 -37.89 -9.16 -8.66
N VAL A 302 -38.55 -8.01 -8.47
CA VAL A 302 -38.32 -6.80 -9.28
C VAL A 302 -36.87 -6.31 -9.16
N ILE A 303 -36.33 -6.22 -7.94
CA ILE A 303 -34.95 -5.77 -7.72
C ILE A 303 -33.95 -6.79 -8.29
N ARG A 304 -34.23 -8.09 -8.18
CA ARG A 304 -33.39 -9.13 -8.77
C ARG A 304 -33.37 -9.05 -10.30
N ALA A 305 -34.53 -8.79 -10.92
CA ALA A 305 -34.63 -8.59 -12.36
C ALA A 305 -33.86 -7.33 -12.82
N ASP A 306 -34.04 -6.20 -12.12
CA ASP A 306 -33.30 -4.96 -12.39
C ASP A 306 -31.80 -5.15 -12.24
N LEU A 307 -31.37 -5.86 -11.18
CA LEU A 307 -29.97 -6.19 -10.94
C LEU A 307 -29.39 -7.07 -12.04
N GLN A 308 -30.10 -8.13 -12.44
CA GLN A 308 -29.65 -8.99 -13.54
C GLN A 308 -29.51 -8.19 -14.85
N GLN A 309 -30.49 -7.34 -15.17
CA GLN A 309 -30.43 -6.49 -16.36
C GLN A 309 -29.22 -5.54 -16.31
N LEU A 310 -28.91 -4.97 -15.14
CA LEU A 310 -27.75 -4.09 -14.97
C LEU A 310 -26.43 -4.86 -15.06
N GLU A 311 -26.34 -6.06 -14.50
CA GLU A 311 -25.16 -6.93 -14.58
C GLU A 311 -24.87 -7.40 -16.02
N GLU A 312 -25.91 -7.75 -16.78
CA GLU A 312 -25.79 -8.06 -18.20
C GLU A 312 -25.29 -6.85 -19.00
N LYS A 313 -25.85 -5.67 -18.74
CA LYS A 313 -25.38 -4.41 -19.34
C LYS A 313 -23.93 -4.11 -18.98
N GLN A 314 -23.56 -4.29 -17.71
CA GLN A 314 -22.19 -4.10 -17.19
C GLN A 314 -21.20 -5.03 -17.90
N THR A 315 -21.58 -6.30 -18.08
CA THR A 315 -20.77 -7.30 -18.79
C THR A 315 -20.61 -6.92 -20.26
N GLY A 316 -21.69 -6.45 -20.91
CA GLY A 316 -21.65 -5.94 -22.27
C GLY A 316 -20.70 -4.74 -22.44
N GLN A 317 -20.74 -3.78 -21.50
CA GLN A 317 -19.85 -2.63 -21.49
C GLN A 317 -18.39 -3.04 -21.24
N LEU A 318 -18.12 -3.99 -20.34
CA LEU A 318 -16.76 -4.48 -20.07
C LEU A 318 -16.14 -5.18 -21.30
N ASN A 319 -16.95 -5.96 -22.03
CA ASN A 319 -16.52 -6.57 -23.29
C ASN A 319 -16.21 -5.51 -24.34
N ARG A 320 -17.06 -4.49 -24.48
CA ARG A 320 -16.82 -3.36 -25.39
C ARG A 320 -15.55 -2.59 -25.01
N LEU A 321 -15.32 -2.37 -23.72
CA LEU A 321 -14.10 -1.72 -23.22
C LEU A 321 -12.86 -2.51 -23.63
N THR A 322 -12.87 -3.83 -23.41
CA THR A 322 -11.77 -4.72 -23.80
C THR A 322 -11.49 -4.66 -25.30
N GLN A 323 -12.54 -4.61 -26.13
CA GLN A 323 -12.38 -4.45 -27.59
C GLN A 323 -11.74 -3.11 -27.97
N LEU A 324 -12.16 -2.01 -27.34
CA LEU A 324 -11.59 -0.68 -27.59
C LEU A 324 -10.13 -0.60 -27.13
N GLU A 325 -9.79 -1.14 -25.96
CA GLU A 325 -8.41 -1.20 -25.46
C GLU A 325 -7.52 -2.05 -26.37
N LEU A 326 -8.03 -3.16 -26.93
CA LEU A 326 -7.32 -3.94 -27.94
C LEU A 326 -7.10 -3.13 -29.23
N MET A 327 -8.12 -2.42 -29.71
CA MET A 327 -8.00 -1.54 -30.89
C MET A 327 -6.98 -0.43 -30.66
N GLN A 328 -6.99 0.21 -29.48
CA GLN A 328 -6.01 1.23 -29.10
C GLN A 328 -4.59 0.65 -29.12
N ASN A 329 -4.39 -0.53 -28.53
CA ASN A 329 -3.09 -1.19 -28.53
C ASN A 329 -2.62 -1.53 -29.95
N GLN A 330 -3.49 -2.07 -30.81
CA GLN A 330 -3.17 -2.33 -32.22
C GLN A 330 -2.78 -1.05 -32.96
N LEU A 331 -3.52 0.04 -32.75
CA LEU A 331 -3.25 1.32 -33.39
C LEU A 331 -1.94 1.95 -32.88
N SER A 332 -1.64 1.81 -31.59
CA SER A 332 -0.37 2.27 -31.00
C SER A 332 0.85 1.51 -31.57
N LEU A 333 0.70 0.20 -31.81
CA LEU A 333 1.73 -0.61 -32.46
C LEU A 333 1.91 -0.20 -33.93
N ALA A 334 0.80 0.05 -34.63
CA ALA A 334 0.82 0.54 -36.00
C ALA A 334 1.50 1.92 -36.08
N LEU A 335 1.23 2.82 -35.13
CA LEU A 335 1.88 4.14 -35.05
C LEU A 335 3.40 4.01 -34.90
N ARG A 336 3.88 3.24 -33.92
CA ARG A 336 5.33 3.00 -33.72
C ARG A 336 5.99 2.39 -34.95
N THR A 337 5.31 1.44 -35.59
CA THR A 337 5.80 0.82 -36.83
C THR A 337 5.87 1.85 -37.96
N GLN A 338 4.86 2.71 -38.08
CA GLN A 338 4.82 3.78 -39.08
C GLN A 338 5.92 4.83 -38.84
N GLU A 339 6.19 5.20 -37.59
CA GLU A 339 7.29 6.10 -37.23
C GLU A 339 8.64 5.53 -37.67
N GLN A 340 8.90 4.25 -37.35
CA GLN A 340 10.13 3.56 -37.77
C GLN A 340 10.25 3.50 -39.30
N GLN A 341 9.15 3.23 -40.00
CA GLN A 341 9.13 3.24 -41.46
C GLN A 341 9.38 4.64 -42.03
N ASN A 342 8.76 5.68 -41.47
CA ASN A 342 8.96 7.08 -41.89
C ASN A 342 10.42 7.49 -41.69
N GLN A 343 11.01 7.19 -40.53
CA GLN A 343 12.43 7.46 -40.25
C GLN A 343 13.36 6.73 -41.23
N ALA A 344 13.09 5.45 -41.50
CA ALA A 344 13.88 4.69 -42.47
C ALA A 344 13.78 5.26 -43.89
N GLN A 345 12.58 5.67 -44.31
CA GLN A 345 12.35 6.31 -45.61
C GLN A 345 13.01 7.69 -45.69
N GLU A 346 12.94 8.47 -44.63
CA GLU A 346 13.58 9.78 -44.53
C GLU A 346 15.10 9.66 -44.67
N LEU A 347 15.73 8.77 -43.91
CA LEU A 347 17.17 8.51 -43.98
C LEU A 347 17.60 8.03 -45.37
N ALA A 348 16.82 7.15 -45.99
CA ALA A 348 17.09 6.68 -47.36
C ALA A 348 17.02 7.82 -48.37
N LYS A 349 16.03 8.72 -48.26
CA LYS A 349 15.88 9.89 -49.12
C LYS A 349 16.97 10.94 -48.86
N GLN A 350 17.33 11.17 -47.61
CA GLN A 350 18.40 12.06 -47.23
C GLN A 350 19.76 11.58 -47.78
N ALA A 351 20.00 10.27 -47.77
CA ALA A 351 21.18 9.68 -48.41
C ALA A 351 21.20 9.92 -49.93
N GLN A 352 20.06 9.80 -50.62
CA GLN A 352 19.94 10.11 -52.05
C GLN A 352 20.23 11.59 -52.34
N VAL A 353 19.68 12.51 -51.55
CA VAL A 353 19.97 13.95 -51.64
C VAL A 353 21.46 14.23 -51.42
N LYS A 354 22.05 13.63 -50.38
CA LYS A 354 23.48 13.78 -50.08
C LYS A 354 24.36 13.28 -51.22
N GLN A 355 24.02 12.13 -51.80
CA GLN A 355 24.72 11.58 -52.95
C GLN A 355 24.62 12.49 -54.19
N ALA A 356 23.43 13.01 -54.49
CA ALA A 356 23.21 13.96 -55.59
C ALA A 356 23.97 15.29 -55.38
N ARG A 357 24.04 15.76 -54.14
CA ARG A 357 24.80 16.97 -53.78
C ARG A 357 26.30 16.74 -53.92
N GLN A 358 26.80 15.58 -53.48
CA GLN A 358 28.20 15.20 -53.65
C GLN A 358 28.59 15.07 -55.12
N SER A 359 27.74 14.48 -55.96
CA SER A 359 28.01 14.37 -57.40
C SER A 359 28.04 15.74 -58.07
N LEU A 360 27.11 16.64 -57.75
CA LEU A 360 27.11 18.02 -58.23
C LEU A 360 28.39 18.77 -57.83
N ASN A 361 28.77 18.71 -56.55
CA ASN A 361 29.99 19.35 -56.05
C ASN A 361 31.24 18.78 -56.73
N GLY A 362 31.26 17.46 -56.97
CA GLY A 362 32.33 16.79 -57.72
C GLY A 362 32.45 17.33 -59.14
N LEU A 363 31.33 17.46 -59.86
CA LEU A 363 31.29 18.03 -61.22
C LEU A 363 31.73 19.50 -61.25
N GLN A 364 31.30 20.32 -60.28
CA GLN A 364 31.74 21.71 -60.16
C GLN A 364 33.24 21.83 -59.91
N THR A 365 33.79 20.97 -59.05
CA THR A 365 35.24 20.94 -58.76
C THR A 365 36.03 20.49 -59.98
N LEU A 366 35.52 19.48 -60.70
CA LEU A 366 36.10 19.02 -61.95
C LEU A 366 36.12 20.14 -62.99
N TYR A 367 35.00 20.86 -63.15
CA TYR A 367 34.88 22.00 -64.05
C TYR A 367 35.92 23.09 -63.77
N LEU A 368 36.08 23.48 -62.49
CA LEU A 368 37.06 24.49 -62.09
C LEU A 368 38.49 24.05 -62.41
N THR A 369 38.82 22.78 -62.11
CA THR A 369 40.14 22.20 -62.38
C THR A 369 40.43 22.16 -63.89
N GLN A 370 39.50 21.63 -64.69
CA GLN A 370 39.66 21.55 -66.14
C GLN A 370 39.77 22.94 -66.78
N LYS A 371 38.99 23.91 -66.29
CA LYS A 371 39.07 25.30 -66.74
C LYS A 371 40.46 25.88 -66.50
N GLN A 372 41.03 25.69 -65.30
CA GLN A 372 42.37 26.19 -64.96
C GLN A 372 43.45 25.52 -65.83
N GLU A 373 43.39 24.20 -66.00
CA GLU A 373 44.34 23.46 -66.84
C GLU A 373 44.31 23.96 -68.30
N LYS A 374 43.11 24.15 -68.86
CA LYS A 374 42.94 24.64 -70.23
C LYS A 374 43.39 26.09 -70.39
N LEU A 375 43.13 26.95 -69.42
CA LEU A 375 43.64 28.33 -69.43
C LEU A 375 45.17 28.37 -69.43
N ALA A 376 45.82 27.51 -68.63
CA ALA A 376 47.28 27.39 -68.63
C ALA A 376 47.82 26.90 -70.00
N GLN A 377 47.14 25.94 -70.63
CA GLN A 377 47.47 25.48 -71.98
C GLN A 377 47.35 26.62 -73.01
N LEU A 378 46.28 27.43 -72.96
CA LEU A 378 46.10 28.57 -73.85
C LEU A 378 47.22 29.62 -73.69
N GLU A 379 47.67 29.88 -72.46
CA GLU A 379 48.82 30.77 -72.22
C GLU A 379 50.12 30.20 -72.81
N GLN A 380 50.33 28.88 -72.76
CA GLN A 380 51.47 28.24 -73.42
C GLN A 380 51.43 28.43 -74.95
N PHE A 381 50.27 28.28 -75.58
CA PHE A 381 50.12 28.51 -77.02
C PHE A 381 50.32 29.98 -77.41
N LYS A 382 49.84 30.93 -76.60
CA LYS A 382 50.14 32.36 -76.79
C LYS A 382 51.64 32.64 -76.71
N GLY A 383 52.33 32.04 -75.74
CA GLY A 383 53.78 32.11 -75.62
C GLY A 383 54.51 31.61 -76.88
N ALA A 384 54.06 30.49 -77.44
CA ALA A 384 54.60 29.94 -78.68
C ALA A 384 54.36 30.87 -79.88
N ILE A 385 53.17 31.47 -80.00
CA ILE A 385 52.87 32.46 -81.04
C ILE A 385 53.79 33.67 -80.91
N ASN A 386 54.00 34.19 -79.69
CA ASN A 386 54.90 35.32 -79.47
C ASN A 386 56.34 35.00 -79.88
N ALA A 387 56.81 33.78 -79.64
CA ALA A 387 58.12 33.32 -80.09
C ALA A 387 58.21 33.21 -81.63
N SER A 388 57.21 32.61 -82.27
CA SER A 388 57.13 32.54 -83.74
C SER A 388 57.02 33.92 -84.38
N ASP A 389 56.28 34.84 -83.78
CA ASP A 389 56.13 36.24 -84.24
C ASP A 389 57.46 36.99 -84.13
N ALA A 390 58.18 36.82 -83.02
CA ALA A 390 59.51 37.37 -82.86
C ALA A 390 60.49 36.83 -83.92
N ASN A 391 60.46 35.52 -84.21
CA ASN A 391 61.29 34.91 -85.26
C ASN A 391 60.93 35.43 -86.65
N HIS A 392 59.63 35.56 -86.95
CA HIS A 392 59.15 36.13 -88.21
C HIS A 392 59.62 37.58 -88.40
N ARG A 393 59.50 38.43 -87.36
CA ARG A 393 60.03 39.81 -87.37
C ARG A 393 61.54 39.86 -87.56
N LEU A 394 62.28 38.98 -86.90
CA LEU A 394 63.75 38.89 -87.07
C LEU A 394 64.11 38.51 -88.51
N ALA A 395 63.41 37.56 -89.11
CA ALA A 395 63.59 37.19 -90.52
C ALA A 395 63.23 38.34 -91.47
N GLU A 396 62.18 39.11 -91.15
CA GLU A 396 61.74 40.28 -91.93
C GLU A 396 62.81 41.37 -91.93
N VAL A 397 63.36 41.69 -90.76
CA VAL A 397 64.45 42.65 -90.60
C VAL A 397 65.72 42.17 -91.32
N ALA A 398 66.06 40.88 -91.21
CA ALA A 398 67.22 40.29 -91.89
C ALA A 398 67.09 40.38 -93.42
N LEU A 399 65.92 40.03 -93.97
CA LEU A 399 65.60 40.16 -95.39
C LEU A 399 65.68 41.61 -95.85
N ALA A 400 65.04 42.54 -95.13
CA ALA A 400 65.07 43.96 -95.48
C ALA A 400 66.52 44.49 -95.50
N GLY A 401 67.36 44.02 -94.57
CA GLY A 401 68.79 44.30 -94.54
C GLY A 401 69.55 43.73 -95.74
N SER A 402 69.34 42.46 -96.08
CA SER A 402 70.00 41.81 -97.22
C SER A 402 69.54 42.38 -98.57
N GLN A 403 68.25 42.71 -98.73
CA GLN A 403 67.72 43.35 -99.93
C GLN A 403 68.31 44.75 -100.14
N LYS A 404 68.39 45.58 -99.09
CA LYS A 404 69.05 46.90 -99.18
C LYS A 404 70.52 46.76 -99.59
N LYS A 405 71.23 45.78 -99.03
CA LYS A 405 72.62 45.47 -99.43
C LYS A 405 72.67 45.02 -100.89
N ALA A 406 71.82 44.08 -101.32
CA ALA A 406 71.75 43.59 -102.69
C ALA A 406 71.48 44.72 -103.69
N SER A 407 70.53 45.62 -103.41
CA SER A 407 70.24 46.77 -104.27
C SER A 407 71.42 47.74 -104.38
N ARG A 408 72.12 48.02 -103.27
CA ARG A 408 73.32 48.87 -103.27
C ARG A 408 74.47 48.24 -104.05
N TYR A 409 74.70 46.93 -103.89
CA TYR A 409 75.75 46.20 -104.58
C TYR A 409 75.42 46.01 -106.07
N ALA A 410 74.16 45.81 -106.43
CA ALA A 410 73.71 45.78 -107.82
C ALA A 410 74.00 47.12 -108.52
N GLN A 411 73.84 48.25 -107.82
CA GLN A 411 74.22 49.55 -108.35
C GLN A 411 75.75 49.68 -108.51
N ALA A 412 76.52 49.31 -107.48
CA ALA A 412 77.98 49.34 -107.53
C ALA A 412 78.57 48.41 -108.63
N PHE A 413 77.90 47.30 -108.94
CA PHE A 413 78.25 46.42 -110.05
C PHE A 413 78.00 47.09 -111.41
N LYS A 414 76.85 47.78 -111.58
CA LYS A 414 76.57 48.58 -112.79
C LYS A 414 77.61 49.68 -113.00
N ASP A 415 78.14 50.23 -111.90
CA ASP A 415 79.20 51.23 -111.93
C ASP A 415 80.62 50.62 -112.11
N GLY A 416 80.75 49.30 -112.22
CA GLY A 416 82.00 48.56 -112.47
C GLY A 416 82.93 48.39 -111.26
N ILE A 417 82.43 48.63 -110.04
CA ILE A 417 83.25 48.70 -108.81
C ILE A 417 83.50 47.32 -108.18
N ILE A 418 82.60 46.35 -108.39
CA ILE A 418 82.66 45.00 -107.80
C ILE A 418 82.58 43.91 -108.89
N PRO A 419 83.12 42.70 -108.65
CA PRO A 419 82.99 41.59 -109.59
C PRO A 419 81.62 40.88 -109.50
N ALA A 420 81.26 40.12 -110.54
CA ALA A 420 79.92 39.53 -110.71
C ALA A 420 79.59 38.42 -109.70
N ASP A 421 80.57 37.61 -109.31
CA ASP A 421 80.47 36.55 -108.30
C ASP A 421 79.97 37.08 -106.95
N ARG A 422 80.53 38.21 -106.51
CA ARG A 422 80.15 38.86 -105.24
C ARG A 422 78.72 39.41 -105.27
N LEU A 423 78.22 39.81 -106.43
CA LEU A 423 76.81 40.23 -106.57
C LEU A 423 75.88 39.01 -106.46
N GLU A 424 76.25 37.91 -107.11
CA GLU A 424 75.50 36.64 -107.09
C GLU A 424 75.39 36.09 -105.66
N ASP A 425 76.49 36.05 -104.90
CA ASP A 425 76.48 35.62 -103.48
C ASP A 425 75.51 36.46 -102.62
N ILE A 426 75.50 37.79 -102.80
CA ILE A 426 74.64 38.70 -102.01
C ILE A 426 73.17 38.57 -102.44
N GLN A 427 72.90 38.33 -103.72
CA GLN A 427 71.56 38.04 -104.21
C GLN A 427 71.06 36.68 -103.73
N GLN A 428 71.92 35.66 -103.71
CA GLN A 428 71.61 34.34 -103.14
C GLN A 428 71.28 34.48 -101.65
N GLN A 429 72.08 35.21 -100.87
CA GLN A 429 71.78 35.47 -99.45
C GLN A 429 70.43 36.19 -99.25
N ALA A 430 70.06 37.10 -100.15
CA ALA A 430 68.75 37.76 -100.09
C ALA A 430 67.61 36.80 -100.44
N ALA A 431 67.80 35.89 -101.41
CA ALA A 431 66.84 34.84 -101.74
C ALA A 431 66.68 33.83 -100.60
N GLU A 432 67.77 33.40 -99.97
CA GLU A 432 67.74 32.53 -98.77
C GLU A 432 66.99 33.19 -97.60
N ASN A 433 67.23 34.48 -97.35
CA ASN A 433 66.47 35.22 -96.32
C ASN A 433 64.99 35.39 -96.68
N GLN A 434 64.64 35.44 -97.98
CA GLN A 434 63.25 35.50 -98.43
C GLN A 434 62.53 34.18 -98.16
N GLU A 435 63.18 33.05 -98.43
CA GLU A 435 62.67 31.72 -98.10
C GLU A 435 62.50 31.56 -96.59
N ARG A 436 63.49 31.98 -95.80
CA ARG A 436 63.41 31.98 -94.32
C ARG A 436 62.23 32.80 -93.80
N LEU A 437 61.94 33.97 -94.39
CA LEU A 437 60.79 34.77 -94.02
C LEU A 437 59.47 34.03 -94.33
N SER A 438 59.37 33.40 -95.50
CA SER A 438 58.20 32.62 -95.89
C SER A 438 57.95 31.46 -94.92
N VAL A 439 59.00 30.70 -94.58
CA VAL A 439 58.92 29.59 -93.61
C VAL A 439 58.47 30.11 -92.24
N ALA A 440 59.11 31.17 -91.73
CA ALA A 440 58.73 31.77 -90.45
C ALA A 440 57.28 32.31 -90.45
N GLY A 441 56.81 32.84 -91.59
CA GLY A 441 55.42 33.28 -91.77
C GLY A 441 54.43 32.11 -91.71
N SER A 442 54.71 31.02 -92.42
CA SER A 442 53.88 29.80 -92.37
C SER A 442 53.87 29.15 -90.98
N GLU A 443 55.01 29.12 -90.27
CA GLU A 443 55.08 28.62 -88.89
C GLU A 443 54.25 29.48 -87.92
N LEU A 444 54.25 30.80 -88.10
CA LEU A 444 53.42 31.72 -87.33
C LEU A 444 51.93 31.49 -87.59
N GLU A 445 51.53 31.33 -88.86
CA GLU A 445 50.15 31.04 -89.25
C GLU A 445 49.68 29.71 -88.66
N GLN A 446 50.47 28.64 -88.80
CA GLN A 446 50.19 27.34 -88.18
C GLN A 446 50.05 27.43 -86.65
N SER A 447 50.86 28.27 -86.00
CA SER A 447 50.78 28.49 -84.55
C SER A 447 49.45 29.18 -84.15
N ARG A 448 48.98 30.13 -84.97
CA ARG A 448 47.67 30.81 -84.77
C ARG A 448 46.49 29.88 -85.02
N ASP A 449 46.58 29.02 -86.03
CA ASP A 449 45.53 28.04 -86.32
C ASP A 449 45.38 27.02 -85.19
N ARG A 450 46.51 26.51 -84.66
CA ARG A 450 46.52 25.63 -83.48
C ARG A 450 45.83 26.29 -82.28
N LEU A 451 46.10 27.57 -82.00
CA LEU A 451 45.42 28.28 -80.93
C LEU A 451 43.90 28.38 -81.17
N THR A 452 43.49 28.68 -82.40
CA THR A 452 42.07 28.79 -82.77
C THR A 452 41.34 27.47 -82.58
N GLU A 453 41.97 26.35 -82.97
CA GLU A 453 41.43 25.02 -82.74
C GLU A 453 41.31 24.71 -81.24
N GLN A 454 42.33 25.05 -80.44
CA GLN A 454 42.28 24.86 -78.98
C GLN A 454 41.19 25.69 -78.32
N LEU A 455 40.95 26.92 -78.78
CA LEU A 455 39.85 27.76 -78.29
C LEU A 455 38.49 27.13 -78.57
N ARG A 456 38.26 26.62 -79.79
CA ARG A 456 37.00 25.92 -80.13
C ARG A 456 36.79 24.67 -79.27
N ASN A 457 37.85 23.90 -79.05
CA ASN A 457 37.79 22.70 -78.22
C ASN A 457 37.51 23.04 -76.75
N TYR A 458 38.11 24.12 -76.24
CA TYR A 458 37.84 24.64 -74.90
C TYR A 458 36.38 25.08 -74.74
N ASP A 459 35.85 25.90 -75.65
CA ASP A 459 34.48 26.39 -75.56
C ASP A 459 33.47 25.24 -75.57
N LYS A 460 33.68 24.25 -76.45
CA LYS A 460 32.83 23.05 -76.52
C LYS A 460 32.84 22.27 -75.20
N LEU A 461 34.02 22.05 -74.61
CA LEU A 461 34.15 21.34 -73.33
C LEU A 461 33.44 22.09 -72.19
N ILE A 462 33.61 23.42 -72.13
CA ILE A 462 32.97 24.26 -71.11
C ILE A 462 31.45 24.22 -71.24
N GLN A 463 30.90 24.29 -72.45
CA GLN A 463 29.46 24.20 -72.68
C GLN A 463 28.90 22.82 -72.29
N GLN A 464 29.60 21.74 -72.64
CA GLN A 464 29.19 20.38 -72.28
C GLN A 464 29.16 20.19 -70.76
N THR A 465 30.25 20.56 -70.07
CA THR A 465 30.36 20.43 -68.61
C THR A 465 29.36 21.32 -67.87
N GLN A 466 29.09 22.54 -68.36
CA GLN A 466 28.05 23.40 -67.78
C GLN A 466 26.65 22.77 -67.88
N SER A 467 26.31 22.16 -69.03
CA SER A 467 25.03 21.46 -69.17
C SER A 467 24.92 20.26 -68.23
N GLU A 468 26.00 19.50 -68.04
CA GLU A 468 26.02 18.38 -67.09
C GLU A 468 25.82 18.85 -65.63
N ILE A 469 26.45 19.97 -65.25
CA ILE A 469 26.26 20.60 -63.93
C ILE A 469 24.81 21.05 -63.76
N GLU A 470 24.22 21.68 -64.78
CA GLU A 470 22.82 22.11 -64.75
C GLU A 470 21.87 20.92 -64.57
N GLN A 471 22.06 19.85 -65.34
CA GLN A 471 21.28 18.62 -65.21
C GLN A 471 21.45 17.98 -63.83
N ALA A 472 22.66 17.95 -63.28
CA ALA A 472 22.91 17.46 -61.93
C ALA A 472 22.22 18.33 -60.86
N GLY A 473 22.18 19.65 -61.07
CA GLY A 473 21.46 20.58 -60.21
C GLY A 473 19.94 20.35 -60.21
N LEU A 474 19.35 20.13 -61.38
CA LEU A 474 17.92 19.78 -61.51
C LEU A 474 17.61 18.45 -60.82
N ARG A 475 18.48 17.43 -60.96
CA ARG A 475 18.33 16.15 -60.25
C ARG A 475 18.40 16.33 -58.74
N LEU A 476 19.31 17.16 -58.24
CA LEU A 476 19.38 17.47 -56.80
C LEU A 476 18.06 18.11 -56.32
N GLN A 477 17.54 19.09 -57.07
CA GLN A 477 16.28 19.75 -56.73
C GLN A 477 15.09 18.77 -56.73
N GLU A 478 15.04 17.85 -57.69
CA GLU A 478 14.03 16.79 -57.74
C GLU A 478 14.11 15.87 -56.51
N GLN A 479 15.32 15.46 -56.10
CA GLN A 479 15.53 14.65 -54.90
C GLN A 479 15.14 15.41 -53.62
N GLU A 480 15.45 16.70 -53.53
CA GLU A 480 15.07 17.55 -52.38
C GLU A 480 13.55 17.68 -52.26
N ARG A 481 12.84 17.90 -53.37
CA ARG A 481 11.36 17.90 -53.39
C ARG A 481 10.77 16.54 -53.02
N SER A 482 11.38 15.46 -53.53
CA SER A 482 10.96 14.09 -53.18
C SER A 482 11.14 13.83 -51.68
N TYR A 483 12.25 14.25 -51.09
CA TYR A 483 12.49 14.16 -49.64
C TYR A 483 11.42 14.91 -48.84
N GLN A 484 11.18 16.20 -49.17
CA GLN A 484 10.17 17.02 -48.49
C GLN A 484 8.76 16.41 -48.59
N SER A 485 8.38 15.90 -49.76
CA SER A 485 7.08 15.26 -49.96
C SER A 485 6.91 14.01 -49.10
N VAL A 486 7.95 13.18 -48.96
CA VAL A 486 7.92 11.96 -48.14
C VAL A 486 7.76 12.33 -46.67
N VAL A 487 8.58 13.24 -46.15
CA VAL A 487 8.51 13.72 -44.76
C VAL A 487 7.12 14.26 -44.45
N HIS A 488 6.61 15.17 -45.27
CA HIS A 488 5.29 15.77 -45.05
C HIS A 488 4.15 14.74 -45.13
N SER A 489 4.20 13.81 -46.07
CA SER A 489 3.20 12.74 -46.16
C SER A 489 3.24 11.78 -44.96
N GLY A 490 4.45 11.53 -44.43
CA GLY A 490 4.67 10.74 -43.23
C GLY A 490 4.07 11.41 -42.00
N GLU A 491 4.37 12.70 -41.79
CA GLU A 491 3.82 13.52 -40.70
C GLU A 491 2.28 13.54 -40.72
N LEU A 492 1.67 13.76 -41.88
CA LEU A 492 0.21 13.79 -42.01
C LEU A 492 -0.43 12.44 -41.64
N THR A 493 0.23 11.33 -41.99
CA THR A 493 -0.23 9.99 -41.65
C THR A 493 -0.16 9.76 -40.14
N LEU A 494 0.94 10.18 -39.49
CA LEU A 494 1.09 10.10 -38.03
C LEU A 494 0.02 10.93 -37.31
N LEU A 495 -0.17 12.19 -37.69
CA LEU A 495 -1.19 13.07 -37.10
C LEU A 495 -2.60 12.49 -37.20
N LYS A 496 -2.94 11.89 -38.34
CA LYS A 496 -4.24 11.24 -38.54
C LYS A 496 -4.41 10.02 -37.62
N THR A 497 -3.36 9.23 -37.44
CA THR A 497 -3.37 8.08 -36.53
C THR A 497 -3.42 8.51 -35.05
N GLU A 498 -2.72 9.58 -34.68
CA GLU A 498 -2.80 10.20 -33.35
C GLU A 498 -4.21 10.73 -33.05
N GLU A 499 -4.85 11.39 -34.00
CA GLU A 499 -6.25 11.84 -33.86
C GLU A 499 -7.19 10.65 -33.61
N GLN A 500 -7.00 9.55 -34.33
CA GLN A 500 -7.77 8.33 -34.13
C GLN A 500 -7.53 7.72 -32.73
N LEU A 501 -6.29 7.71 -32.24
CA LEU A 501 -5.96 7.27 -30.88
C LEU A 501 -6.65 8.14 -29.83
N LYS A 502 -6.58 9.46 -29.98
CA LYS A 502 -7.24 10.40 -29.05
C LYS A 502 -8.75 10.23 -29.02
N ASN A 503 -9.36 10.00 -30.18
CA ASN A 503 -10.80 9.70 -30.28
C ASN A 503 -11.15 8.36 -29.60
N LEU A 504 -10.29 7.34 -29.68
CA LEU A 504 -10.47 6.08 -28.97
C LEU A 504 -10.30 6.24 -27.45
N GLU A 505 -9.29 7.00 -27.01
CA GLU A 505 -9.07 7.32 -25.60
C GLU A 505 -10.28 7.99 -24.95
N THR A 506 -10.87 8.94 -25.66
CA THR A 506 -12.09 9.63 -25.22
C THR A 506 -13.23 8.61 -25.06
N GLN A 507 -13.46 7.74 -26.06
CA GLN A 507 -14.48 6.69 -25.98
C GLN A 507 -14.24 5.69 -24.84
N ILE A 508 -12.98 5.32 -24.59
CA ILE A 508 -12.58 4.45 -23.49
C ILE A 508 -12.88 5.13 -22.14
N SER A 509 -12.53 6.41 -22.00
CA SER A 509 -12.79 7.20 -20.79
C SER A 509 -14.28 7.31 -20.50
N ASP A 510 -15.07 7.66 -21.51
CA ASP A 510 -16.53 7.77 -21.40
C ASP A 510 -17.15 6.43 -20.98
N LEU A 511 -16.74 5.33 -21.63
CA LEU A 511 -17.23 4.00 -21.30
C LEU A 511 -16.79 3.54 -19.90
N LYS A 512 -15.56 3.85 -19.46
CA LYS A 512 -15.09 3.59 -18.09
C LYS A 512 -15.96 4.33 -17.06
N SER A 513 -16.32 5.58 -17.34
CA SER A 513 -17.23 6.36 -16.49
C SER A 513 -18.62 5.72 -16.42
N GLU A 514 -19.18 5.29 -17.56
CA GLU A 514 -20.47 4.57 -17.58
C GLU A 514 -20.42 3.26 -16.77
N ILE A 515 -19.33 2.49 -16.88
CA ILE A 515 -19.11 1.25 -16.12
C ILE A 515 -19.04 1.54 -14.62
N ALA A 516 -18.33 2.61 -14.22
CA ALA A 516 -18.24 3.00 -12.81
C ALA A 516 -19.61 3.39 -12.25
N GLN A 517 -20.41 4.14 -13.02
CA GLN A 517 -21.78 4.48 -12.65
C GLN A 517 -22.66 3.24 -12.52
N GLY A 518 -22.60 2.32 -13.50
CA GLY A 518 -23.33 1.04 -13.45
C GLY A 518 -22.94 0.19 -12.24
N LYS A 519 -21.65 0.13 -11.91
CA LYS A 519 -21.15 -0.59 -10.72
C LYS A 519 -21.70 0.00 -9.42
N SER A 520 -21.76 1.33 -9.33
CA SER A 520 -22.36 2.01 -8.18
C SER A 520 -23.86 1.70 -8.05
N GLN A 521 -24.58 1.64 -9.17
CA GLN A 521 -26.00 1.27 -9.18
C GLN A 521 -26.21 -0.18 -8.76
N ILE A 522 -25.41 -1.13 -9.28
CA ILE A 522 -25.41 -2.53 -8.84
C ILE A 522 -25.16 -2.63 -7.33
N GLY A 523 -24.17 -1.88 -6.82
CA GLY A 523 -23.88 -1.82 -5.37
C GLY A 523 -25.09 -1.35 -4.56
N SER A 524 -25.81 -0.32 -5.04
CA SER A 524 -27.01 0.18 -4.38
C SER A 524 -28.16 -0.82 -4.38
N LEU A 525 -28.39 -1.55 -5.50
CA LEU A 525 -29.43 -2.58 -5.58
C LEU A 525 -29.09 -3.80 -4.70
N ASN A 526 -27.83 -4.21 -4.67
CA ASN A 526 -27.35 -5.26 -3.76
C ASN A 526 -27.55 -4.91 -2.29
N PHE A 527 -27.30 -3.64 -1.93
CA PHE A 527 -27.57 -3.15 -0.58
C PHE A 527 -29.06 -3.21 -0.26
N GLN A 528 -29.93 -2.78 -1.18
CA GLN A 528 -31.38 -2.89 -1.02
C GLN A 528 -31.85 -4.35 -0.87
N LEU A 529 -31.29 -5.29 -1.63
CA LEU A 529 -31.58 -6.73 -1.48
C LEU A 529 -31.16 -7.24 -0.10
N THR A 530 -30.01 -6.78 0.40
CA THR A 530 -29.54 -7.17 1.74
C THR A 530 -30.46 -6.65 2.83
N GLN A 531 -31.04 -5.45 2.66
CA GLN A 531 -32.04 -4.89 3.58
C GLN A 531 -33.37 -5.64 3.54
N ARG A 532 -33.70 -6.34 2.44
CA ARG A 532 -34.96 -7.10 2.33
C ARG A 532 -34.95 -8.44 3.07
N VAL A 533 -33.84 -8.82 3.68
CA VAL A 533 -33.72 -10.04 4.49
C VAL A 533 -33.48 -9.66 5.94
N LEU A 534 -34.46 -9.91 6.80
CA LEU A 534 -34.30 -9.66 8.24
C LEU A 534 -33.64 -10.86 8.91
N LYS A 535 -32.56 -10.63 9.65
CA LYS A 535 -31.80 -11.65 10.37
C LYS A 535 -31.77 -11.37 11.88
N ALA A 536 -31.66 -12.42 12.68
CA ALA A 536 -31.51 -12.29 14.13
C ALA A 536 -30.12 -11.74 14.50
N PRO A 537 -30.01 -10.69 15.33
CA PRO A 537 -28.74 -10.11 15.76
C PRO A 537 -28.01 -11.00 16.79
N ALA A 538 -28.75 -11.78 17.57
CA ALA A 538 -28.21 -12.64 18.62
C ALA A 538 -29.06 -13.92 18.76
N ASN A 539 -28.52 -14.91 19.48
CA ASN A 539 -29.28 -16.10 19.86
C ASN A 539 -30.39 -15.71 20.85
N GLY A 540 -31.62 -16.13 20.59
CA GLY A 540 -32.77 -15.73 21.41
C GLY A 540 -34.03 -16.54 21.12
N THR A 541 -35.13 -16.12 21.73
CA THR A 541 -36.47 -16.65 21.46
C THR A 541 -37.33 -15.52 20.90
N VAL A 542 -38.10 -15.81 19.84
CA VAL A 542 -39.07 -14.85 19.29
C VAL A 542 -40.17 -14.64 20.33
N PHE A 543 -40.26 -13.44 20.87
CA PHE A 543 -41.20 -13.07 21.92
C PHE A 543 -42.55 -12.66 21.34
N HIS A 544 -42.52 -11.78 20.33
CA HIS A 544 -43.71 -11.24 19.68
C HIS A 544 -43.45 -11.02 18.19
N LEU A 545 -44.41 -11.38 17.35
CA LEU A 545 -44.38 -11.30 15.89
C LEU A 545 -45.72 -10.74 15.39
N PRO A 546 -45.88 -9.41 15.28
CA PRO A 546 -47.16 -8.75 14.97
C PRO A 546 -47.68 -8.98 13.54
N ILE A 547 -46.93 -9.64 12.66
CA ILE A 547 -47.29 -9.83 11.24
C ILE A 547 -48.11 -11.10 10.98
N SER A 548 -49.24 -10.94 10.28
CA SER A 548 -50.27 -11.97 10.08
C SER A 548 -49.99 -13.05 9.02
N GLY A 549 -48.74 -13.25 8.60
CA GLY A 549 -48.36 -14.22 7.55
C GLY A 549 -47.80 -13.60 6.28
N ALA A 550 -47.48 -14.45 5.28
CA ALA A 550 -46.99 -14.00 3.98
C ALA A 550 -48.04 -13.15 3.24
N GLY A 551 -47.60 -12.10 2.54
CA GLY A 551 -48.46 -11.14 1.83
C GLY A 551 -48.79 -9.86 2.62
N ALA A 552 -48.37 -9.75 3.89
CA ALA A 552 -48.49 -8.52 4.67
C ALA A 552 -47.57 -7.42 4.11
N VAL A 553 -48.07 -6.18 4.04
CA VAL A 553 -47.29 -5.01 3.61
C VAL A 553 -46.76 -4.30 4.84
N VAL A 554 -45.45 -4.09 4.90
CA VAL A 554 -44.76 -3.44 6.01
C VAL A 554 -44.18 -2.10 5.57
N GLN A 555 -44.24 -1.12 6.47
CA GLN A 555 -43.65 0.21 6.28
C GLN A 555 -42.23 0.26 6.86
N SER A 556 -41.41 1.19 6.38
CA SER A 556 -40.08 1.40 6.96
C SER A 556 -40.19 1.88 8.42
N GLY A 557 -39.44 1.25 9.33
CA GLY A 557 -39.47 1.52 10.76
C GLY A 557 -40.62 0.84 11.52
N GLU A 558 -41.40 -0.01 10.86
CA GLU A 558 -42.43 -0.82 11.52
C GLU A 558 -41.79 -1.99 12.27
N ASN A 559 -42.14 -2.18 13.55
CA ASN A 559 -41.62 -3.28 14.38
C ASN A 559 -42.11 -4.63 13.83
N LEU A 560 -41.17 -5.47 13.40
CA LEU A 560 -41.48 -6.75 12.78
C LEU A 560 -41.31 -7.92 13.72
N VAL A 561 -40.28 -7.90 14.58
CA VAL A 561 -39.94 -9.03 15.47
C VAL A 561 -39.33 -8.52 16.76
N GLU A 562 -39.81 -9.03 17.88
CA GLU A 562 -39.21 -8.85 19.19
C GLU A 562 -38.45 -10.12 19.61
N ILE A 563 -37.14 -10.00 19.87
CA ILE A 563 -36.31 -11.14 20.27
C ILE A 563 -35.83 -10.96 21.71
N ALA A 564 -36.07 -11.99 22.53
CA ALA A 564 -35.52 -12.11 23.87
C ALA A 564 -34.20 -12.88 23.82
N PRO A 565 -33.04 -12.27 24.13
CA PRO A 565 -31.74 -12.95 24.09
C PRO A 565 -31.67 -14.15 25.05
N LYS A 566 -31.13 -15.27 24.57
CA LYS A 566 -30.90 -16.47 25.39
C LYS A 566 -29.66 -16.22 26.25
N ASN A 567 -29.82 -16.25 27.58
CA ASN A 567 -28.83 -15.88 28.62
C ASN A 567 -28.84 -14.41 29.05
N SER A 568 -30.02 -13.79 29.13
CA SER A 568 -30.14 -12.58 29.95
C SER A 568 -29.93 -12.95 31.42
N PRO A 569 -29.06 -12.24 32.18
CA PRO A 569 -29.08 -12.35 33.63
C PRO A 569 -30.50 -12.04 34.13
N LEU A 570 -31.01 -12.89 35.02
CA LEU A 570 -32.34 -12.72 35.60
C LEU A 570 -32.26 -11.74 36.76
N ALA A 571 -33.28 -10.90 36.89
CA ALA A 571 -33.46 -10.04 38.06
C ALA A 571 -34.84 -10.30 38.66
N LEU A 572 -34.90 -10.41 39.99
CA LEU A 572 -36.16 -10.50 40.70
C LEU A 572 -36.72 -9.09 40.86
N LYS A 573 -37.86 -8.82 40.23
CA LYS A 573 -38.64 -7.60 40.45
C LYS A 573 -39.63 -7.86 41.59
N ALA A 574 -39.34 -7.31 42.76
CA ALA A 574 -40.08 -7.56 43.99
C ALA A 574 -40.67 -6.27 44.58
N ASN A 575 -41.80 -6.39 45.25
CA ASN A 575 -42.51 -5.30 45.89
C ASN A 575 -42.37 -5.41 47.41
N MET A 576 -42.10 -4.30 48.08
CA MET A 576 -41.90 -4.23 49.52
C MET A 576 -42.77 -3.13 50.16
N THR A 577 -43.21 -3.34 51.40
CA THR A 577 -44.04 -2.38 52.13
C THR A 577 -43.20 -1.25 52.77
N PRO A 578 -43.77 -0.04 52.93
CA PRO A 578 -43.06 1.14 53.47
C PRO A 578 -42.55 0.97 54.90
N THR A 579 -43.19 0.11 55.70
CA THR A 579 -42.80 -0.16 57.09
C THR A 579 -41.36 -0.67 57.22
N GLU A 580 -40.83 -1.27 56.15
CA GLU A 580 -39.49 -1.88 56.11
C GLU A 580 -38.54 -1.13 55.15
N SER A 581 -38.99 -0.08 54.45
CA SER A 581 -38.24 0.59 53.37
C SER A 581 -37.29 1.70 53.82
N GLY A 582 -37.50 2.27 55.01
CA GLY A 582 -36.78 3.46 55.49
C GLY A 582 -35.25 3.33 55.62
N PHE A 583 -34.69 2.12 55.47
CA PHE A 583 -33.25 1.86 55.58
C PHE A 583 -32.65 1.19 54.34
N LEU A 584 -33.42 0.96 53.28
CA LEU A 584 -32.93 0.27 52.09
C LEU A 584 -31.86 1.07 51.34
N ARG A 585 -30.84 0.37 50.84
CA ARG A 585 -29.80 0.93 49.96
C ARG A 585 -29.47 -0.06 48.84
N VAL A 586 -29.11 0.49 47.68
CA VAL A 586 -28.54 -0.31 46.58
C VAL A 586 -27.26 -0.99 47.08
N GLY A 587 -27.10 -2.27 46.76
CA GLY A 587 -25.99 -3.13 47.16
C GLY A 587 -26.22 -3.96 48.42
N MET A 588 -27.37 -3.82 49.10
CA MET A 588 -27.69 -4.66 50.26
C MET A 588 -27.80 -6.14 49.89
N PRO A 589 -27.29 -7.06 50.72
CA PRO A 589 -27.40 -8.49 50.50
C PRO A 589 -28.84 -8.98 50.74
N VAL A 590 -29.30 -9.89 49.89
CA VAL A 590 -30.66 -10.43 49.88
C VAL A 590 -30.59 -11.95 49.85
N LYS A 591 -31.43 -12.59 50.66
CA LYS A 591 -31.67 -14.04 50.61
C LYS A 591 -32.99 -14.27 49.88
N ILE A 592 -32.94 -14.93 48.74
CA ILE A 592 -34.10 -15.13 47.86
C ILE A 592 -34.60 -16.56 48.03
N LYS A 593 -35.88 -16.70 48.33
CA LYS A 593 -36.60 -17.96 48.50
C LYS A 593 -37.59 -18.11 47.35
N PHE A 594 -37.41 -19.12 46.52
CA PHE A 594 -38.31 -19.37 45.40
C PHE A 594 -39.56 -20.11 45.87
N ASP A 595 -40.74 -19.64 45.50
CA ASP A 595 -42.00 -20.23 45.96
C ASP A 595 -42.18 -21.66 45.41
N ALA A 596 -41.61 -21.94 44.23
CA ALA A 596 -41.65 -23.25 43.58
C ALA A 596 -40.70 -24.29 44.19
N TYR A 597 -39.74 -23.86 45.02
CA TYR A 597 -38.69 -24.72 45.57
C TYR A 597 -38.58 -24.52 47.09
N PRO A 598 -39.06 -25.47 47.91
CA PRO A 598 -38.97 -25.35 49.37
C PRO A 598 -37.54 -25.09 49.84
N PHE A 599 -37.31 -23.97 50.52
CA PHE A 599 -35.98 -23.51 50.96
C PHE A 599 -35.28 -24.49 51.93
N GLN A 600 -36.04 -25.43 52.54
CA GLN A 600 -35.51 -26.45 53.44
C GLN A 600 -34.64 -27.48 52.69
N ASP A 601 -35.03 -27.78 51.44
CA ASP A 601 -34.37 -28.80 50.61
C ASP A 601 -33.40 -28.19 49.59
N TYR A 602 -33.69 -26.96 49.13
CA TYR A 602 -32.98 -26.29 48.03
C TYR A 602 -32.19 -25.05 48.46
N GLY A 603 -32.19 -24.73 49.76
CA GLY A 603 -31.47 -23.58 50.30
C GLY A 603 -32.07 -22.22 49.92
N VAL A 604 -31.28 -21.16 50.11
CA VAL A 604 -31.65 -19.79 49.75
C VAL A 604 -30.64 -19.25 48.75
N GLN A 605 -31.12 -18.53 47.75
CA GLN A 605 -30.26 -17.94 46.74
C GLN A 605 -29.75 -16.58 47.20
N ALA A 606 -28.44 -16.35 47.13
CA ALA A 606 -27.85 -15.07 47.43
C ALA A 606 -28.09 -14.08 46.27
N GLY A 607 -28.39 -12.84 46.60
CA GLY A 607 -28.55 -11.76 45.65
C GLY A 607 -28.21 -10.40 46.27
N LYS A 608 -28.22 -9.36 45.44
CA LYS A 608 -27.99 -7.97 45.87
C LYS A 608 -29.06 -7.07 45.32
N VAL A 609 -29.50 -6.09 46.12
CA VAL A 609 -30.40 -5.05 45.64
C VAL A 609 -29.68 -4.23 44.57
N SER A 610 -30.12 -4.28 43.33
CA SER A 610 -29.51 -3.54 42.21
C SER A 610 -30.18 -2.18 42.00
N TRP A 611 -31.48 -2.07 42.30
CA TRP A 611 -32.23 -0.83 42.17
C TRP A 611 -33.45 -0.80 43.10
N ILE A 612 -33.83 0.41 43.52
CA ILE A 612 -34.99 0.69 44.39
C ILE A 612 -35.78 1.83 43.74
N SER A 613 -37.10 1.74 43.71
CA SER A 613 -37.93 2.82 43.18
C SER A 613 -37.77 4.11 44.01
N PRO A 614 -37.55 5.26 43.38
CA PRO A 614 -37.43 6.54 44.09
C PRO A 614 -38.76 6.97 44.74
N ASP A 615 -39.88 6.44 44.26
CA ASP A 615 -41.24 6.68 44.73
C ASP A 615 -41.96 5.37 45.08
N SER A 616 -42.96 5.47 45.96
CA SER A 616 -43.88 4.38 46.26
C SER A 616 -45.08 4.43 45.32
N LYS A 617 -45.49 3.27 44.79
CA LYS A 617 -46.72 3.14 43.99
C LYS A 617 -47.86 2.68 44.88
N ILE A 618 -49.06 3.24 44.68
CA ILE A 618 -50.27 2.79 45.35
C ILE A 618 -50.87 1.66 44.52
N ILE A 619 -50.94 0.45 45.08
CA ILE A 619 -51.66 -0.67 44.46
C ILE A 619 -52.94 -0.92 45.25
N GLU A 620 -54.07 -1.02 44.54
CA GLU A 620 -55.34 -1.46 45.11
C GLU A 620 -55.30 -2.97 45.36
N THR A 621 -55.23 -3.35 46.62
CA THR A 621 -55.29 -4.75 47.05
C THR A 621 -56.69 -5.04 47.62
N ALA A 622 -57.11 -6.30 47.66
CA ALA A 622 -58.42 -6.71 48.20
C ALA A 622 -58.70 -6.28 49.68
N GLN A 623 -57.69 -5.75 50.37
CA GLN A 623 -57.74 -5.27 51.76
C GLN A 623 -57.55 -3.74 51.90
N GLY A 624 -57.51 -2.99 50.79
CA GLY A 624 -57.33 -1.54 50.77
C GLY A 624 -56.17 -1.07 49.88
N GLN A 625 -55.99 0.25 49.80
CA GLN A 625 -54.85 0.86 49.11
C GLN A 625 -53.58 0.68 49.95
N GLN A 626 -52.58 0.00 49.39
CA GLN A 626 -51.26 -0.15 50.01
C GLN A 626 -50.19 0.49 49.12
N GLU A 627 -49.38 1.34 49.73
CA GLU A 627 -48.15 1.84 49.13
C GLU A 627 -47.12 0.72 49.07
N ILE A 628 -46.43 0.58 47.94
CA ILE A 628 -45.35 -0.38 47.74
C ILE A 628 -44.15 0.27 47.08
N PHE A 629 -42.95 -0.17 47.44
CA PHE A 629 -41.70 0.16 46.76
C PHE A 629 -41.29 -0.99 45.85
N GLU A 630 -40.91 -0.69 44.61
CA GLU A 630 -40.40 -1.69 43.67
C GLU A 630 -38.88 -1.83 43.87
N LEU A 631 -38.42 -3.08 43.97
CA LEU A 631 -37.03 -3.46 44.13
C LEU A 631 -36.64 -4.34 42.95
N LYS A 632 -35.47 -4.07 42.36
CA LYS A 632 -34.81 -5.02 41.47
C LYS A 632 -33.65 -5.65 42.22
N ILE A 633 -33.63 -6.97 42.24
CA ILE A 633 -32.62 -7.75 42.95
C ILE A 633 -31.91 -8.62 41.93
N GLU A 634 -30.60 -8.47 41.84
CA GLU A 634 -29.74 -9.26 40.96
C GLU A 634 -29.33 -10.53 41.69
N LEU A 635 -29.50 -11.67 41.02
CA LEU A 635 -29.11 -12.99 41.54
C LEU A 635 -27.61 -13.19 41.32
N GLU A 636 -26.92 -13.82 42.27
CA GLU A 636 -25.50 -14.15 42.08
C GLU A 636 -25.31 -15.32 41.10
N GLN A 637 -26.30 -16.21 40.99
CA GLN A 637 -26.33 -17.32 40.03
C GLN A 637 -27.76 -17.52 39.49
N ASP A 638 -27.88 -18.02 38.26
CA ASP A 638 -29.14 -18.28 37.53
C ASP A 638 -29.67 -19.71 37.70
N TYR A 639 -29.15 -20.45 38.68
CA TYR A 639 -29.57 -21.80 39.04
C TYR A 639 -29.66 -21.96 40.56
N ILE A 640 -30.40 -22.97 41.00
CA ILE A 640 -30.44 -23.43 42.40
C ILE A 640 -29.80 -24.83 42.48
N GLU A 641 -29.02 -25.08 43.52
CA GLU A 641 -28.42 -26.38 43.84
C GLU A 641 -29.13 -27.02 45.05
N GLY A 642 -29.81 -28.14 44.82
CA GLY A 642 -30.44 -28.95 45.88
C GLY A 642 -30.60 -30.40 45.44
N ASN A 643 -30.51 -31.35 46.37
CA ASN A 643 -30.62 -32.80 46.11
C ASN A 643 -29.74 -33.33 44.94
N HIS A 644 -28.48 -32.85 44.82
CA HIS A 644 -27.52 -33.24 43.75
C HIS A 644 -27.96 -32.90 42.32
N GLN A 645 -28.91 -31.98 42.12
CA GLN A 645 -29.33 -31.54 40.79
C GLN A 645 -29.27 -30.00 40.67
N ARG A 646 -28.75 -29.52 39.54
CA ARG A 646 -28.79 -28.10 39.17
C ARG A 646 -30.09 -27.80 38.44
N ILE A 647 -30.87 -26.88 38.98
CA ILE A 647 -32.14 -26.44 38.39
C ILE A 647 -31.95 -25.01 37.90
N THR A 648 -32.01 -24.79 36.59
CA THR A 648 -31.94 -23.47 35.97
C THR A 648 -33.24 -22.70 36.21
N LEU A 649 -33.14 -21.46 36.67
CA LEU A 649 -34.26 -20.57 36.89
C LEU A 649 -34.85 -20.09 35.56
N THR A 650 -36.17 -19.94 35.50
CA THR A 650 -36.87 -19.43 34.31
C THR A 650 -37.55 -18.10 34.59
N PRO A 651 -37.62 -17.18 33.60
CA PRO A 651 -38.44 -15.97 33.71
C PRO A 651 -39.89 -16.30 34.10
N GLY A 652 -40.49 -15.46 34.96
CA GLY A 652 -41.87 -15.59 35.42
C GLY A 652 -42.07 -16.35 36.73
N GLN A 653 -41.06 -17.08 37.24
CA GLN A 653 -41.13 -17.71 38.56
C GLN A 653 -41.24 -16.68 39.69
N THR A 654 -42.03 -16.96 40.72
CA THR A 654 -42.19 -16.08 41.89
C THR A 654 -41.21 -16.44 43.00
N ALA A 655 -40.72 -15.41 43.68
CA ALA A 655 -39.83 -15.57 44.81
C ALA A 655 -40.08 -14.48 45.86
N THR A 656 -39.77 -14.83 47.10
CA THR A 656 -39.76 -13.93 48.24
C THR A 656 -38.32 -13.61 48.60
N ALA A 657 -37.96 -12.34 48.52
CA ALA A 657 -36.66 -11.80 48.85
C ALA A 657 -36.65 -11.23 50.26
N GLU A 658 -35.76 -11.77 51.09
CA GLU A 658 -35.45 -11.26 52.42
C GLU A 658 -34.22 -10.36 52.32
N VAL A 659 -34.46 -9.04 52.27
CA VAL A 659 -33.39 -8.03 52.21
C VAL A 659 -32.83 -7.83 53.61
N ILE A 660 -31.52 -7.99 53.78
CA ILE A 660 -30.88 -7.82 55.09
C ILE A 660 -30.70 -6.31 55.35
N ILE A 661 -31.61 -5.73 56.14
CA ILE A 661 -31.66 -4.29 56.40
C ILE A 661 -30.67 -3.91 57.50
N ARG A 662 -30.56 -4.72 58.55
CA ARG A 662 -29.69 -4.46 59.71
C ARG A 662 -29.21 -5.76 60.35
N GLN A 663 -28.07 -5.72 61.02
CA GLN A 663 -27.61 -6.81 61.90
C GLN A 663 -27.65 -6.32 63.35
N ARG A 664 -28.43 -6.99 64.21
CA ARG A 664 -28.51 -6.68 65.64
C ARG A 664 -27.74 -7.71 66.47
N ARG A 665 -27.16 -7.28 67.59
CA ARG A 665 -26.51 -8.21 68.52
C ARG A 665 -27.56 -8.88 69.40
N LEU A 666 -27.36 -10.14 69.77
CA LEU A 666 -28.30 -10.85 70.65
C LEU A 666 -28.52 -10.09 71.98
N ILE A 667 -27.48 -9.44 72.51
CA ILE A 667 -27.57 -8.68 73.76
C ILE A 667 -28.56 -7.51 73.70
N ASP A 668 -28.79 -6.93 72.51
CA ASP A 668 -29.74 -5.82 72.37
C ASP A 668 -31.19 -6.30 72.52
N PHE A 669 -31.54 -7.50 72.08
CA PHE A 669 -32.88 -8.06 72.30
C PHE A 669 -33.21 -8.26 73.78
N VAL A 670 -32.20 -8.61 74.60
CA VAL A 670 -32.35 -8.80 76.05
C VAL A 670 -32.35 -7.46 76.79
N LEU A 671 -31.55 -6.49 76.34
CA LEU A 671 -31.42 -5.18 76.99
C LEU A 671 -32.49 -4.16 76.55
N ASP A 672 -33.11 -4.29 75.38
CA ASP A 672 -34.06 -3.32 74.84
C ASP A 672 -35.31 -3.10 75.73
N PRO A 673 -35.93 -4.12 76.36
CA PRO A 673 -37.00 -3.90 77.33
C PRO A 673 -36.56 -3.00 78.49
N PHE A 674 -35.33 -3.18 78.97
CA PHE A 674 -34.75 -2.38 80.05
C PHE A 674 -34.33 -0.97 79.59
N LYS A 675 -33.82 -0.82 78.36
CA LYS A 675 -33.52 0.49 77.76
C LYS A 675 -34.79 1.31 77.48
N LYS A 676 -35.90 0.66 77.13
CA LYS A 676 -37.21 1.31 77.00
C LYS A 676 -37.73 1.81 78.36
N LEU A 677 -37.57 1.01 79.42
CA LEU A 677 -37.90 1.39 80.80
C LEU A 677 -37.07 2.56 81.34
N GLN A 678 -35.81 2.72 80.90
CA GLN A 678 -34.97 3.85 81.33
C GLN A 678 -35.25 5.15 80.57
N LYS A 679 -35.90 5.08 79.39
CA LYS A 679 -36.27 6.26 78.59
C LYS A 679 -37.72 6.72 78.80
N GLY A 680 -38.59 5.86 79.32
CA GLY A 680 -39.93 6.24 79.78
C GLY A 680 -39.93 6.41 81.29
N GLY A 681 -39.79 7.64 81.78
CA GLY A 681 -40.10 7.95 83.18
C GLY A 681 -41.52 7.49 83.51
N LEU A 682 -41.71 6.95 84.72
CA LEU A 682 -42.95 6.35 85.19
C LEU A 682 -44.21 7.17 84.83
N GLU A 683 -45.12 6.57 84.05
CA GLU A 683 -46.55 6.73 84.28
C GLU A 683 -47.05 5.41 84.89
N LEU A 684 -47.39 5.48 86.18
CA LEU A 684 -48.19 4.48 86.90
C LEU A 684 -49.67 4.74 86.62
#